data_AF-A0A1V6FEQ1-F1
#
_entry.id   AF-A0A1V6FEQ1-F1
#
_cell.length_a   1.000
_cell.length_b   1.000
_cell.length_c   1.000
_cell.angle_alpha   90.00
_cell.angle_beta   90.00
_cell.angle_gamma   90.00
#
_symmetry.space_group_name_H-M   'P 1'
#
loop_
_entity.id
_entity.type
_entity.pdbx_description
1 polymer ?
#
loop_
_entity_poly.entity_id
_entity_poly.type
_entity_poly.pdbx_seq_one_letter_code
_entity_poly.pdbx_strand_id
1 'polypeptide(L)'
;MRIRQLALSLVLLAALNAFGYPIFEPTNLRCRDGVIYIDRQGTLLFDSSFATGLAQWVSPLVNYENKLTLGCATYEGEAVFLAELKGEKCDTAWEIESKPFAVTGDSDYTFTIRARSSLSFLRPTGHKGLYNTKLQWLDAKGEPLEEPHRFGFDTRPDEWIESIIEGRTPATAAQAVIYLGGDRPNFNPGDFLAISGCQFRLKPQDSPCHPKATFLSSPLPLTAEPSIAWDAECPPGTSVTFQIATADDAQGKPGTWTPFHGPDVSPQSFYTEPQGQKLAATPAKHKWIRYQATLTSNKTATPVLKAVTIAGTKDADYVVGDKAPPVLTMLSQSPTEDTMAPIQFRLDDQSLLVKPSVKFFLDDIDLTAKLTASNGVFTYQPEQPIKPPGFSTSPRSWQRTNYVGALTFTEPPDEPSALRVTRDKPNVDTSFSLTSWPAPVLPNQTYRLLFTVRHDVPLFGNKGKHNVITWRDAEQNVIGKPVSFELGAECTVWKNCELTVTSPANAVTATIRFGFDTPNLYDGHYFDILEVKFEGPAGKEDLTGRLNLHTVRIMAEDMAGCRLDEERIILYDKPATSNIVTMRDDGFVLIDGKPFFPIGLYAVWKKDFNNNSFDVAFQGLKDAGFNFAHTYNSARNEEFTEFLNAADRHGIKLWITKSDVNNFQSEKRRTSILAWYLGDDTSMHIPPEVVRKNHLLCHAMDNAHLTTQADGVGGGGGGNSNYTTYVHATDSFLPEIYPMHGATPTPTEVPQVIQDMKTIYEDLKLAGHPVKSIWAIIQHFEGWGWQRYPTHAEQRAMTYLSIIHGAHGVTWYTYGGRGKNHGVTHTPEQWQLICSVAGELAQLQDALTSRNAKNQPKATVTSGPTKDGLGFPSISCLLKDNAGPKILLAANSSPEAVQAKIPLAGLKKVTVLFENRTLDAKDGISDNFAPFDVHVYQLEY
;
A
#
# COMPACT_ATOMS: atom_id res chain seq x y z
N MET A 1 -31.46 16.79 19.87
CA MET A 1 -30.82 16.56 21.20
C MET A 1 -30.36 15.09 21.30
N ARG A 2 -29.31 14.72 20.55
CA ARG A 2 -28.57 13.43 20.59
C ARG A 2 -27.37 13.48 19.59
N ILE A 3 -26.68 14.62 19.58
CA ILE A 3 -25.47 14.87 18.74
C ILE A 3 -24.19 14.90 19.60
N ARG A 4 -24.28 14.62 20.90
CA ARG A 4 -23.15 14.68 21.85
C ARG A 4 -22.57 13.31 22.26
N GLN A 5 -22.92 12.21 21.59
CA GLN A 5 -22.51 10.86 22.02
C GLN A 5 -21.62 10.07 21.03
N LEU A 6 -21.21 10.65 19.91
CA LEU A 6 -20.24 10.03 18.98
C LEU A 6 -18.82 10.59 19.09
N ALA A 7 -18.58 11.53 20.00
CA ALA A 7 -17.25 12.08 20.30
C ALA A 7 -16.50 11.32 21.41
N LEU A 8 -16.99 10.14 21.84
CA LEU A 8 -16.48 9.46 23.05
C LEU A 8 -15.86 8.07 22.83
N SER A 9 -15.49 7.71 21.60
CA SER A 9 -14.83 6.42 21.31
C SER A 9 -13.36 6.54 20.87
N LEU A 10 -12.77 7.75 20.86
CA LEU A 10 -11.36 7.97 20.49
C LEU A 10 -10.49 8.59 21.60
N VAL A 11 -11.00 8.65 22.83
CA VAL A 11 -10.25 9.16 24.00
C VAL A 11 -10.06 8.05 25.01
N LEU A 12 -9.26 7.04 24.66
CA LEU A 12 -8.66 6.13 25.64
C LEU A 12 -7.41 5.43 25.09
N LEU A 13 -6.42 6.25 24.68
CA LEU A 13 -5.00 5.92 24.81
C LEU A 13 -4.25 7.23 25.10
N ALA A 14 -4.50 7.75 26.30
CA ALA A 14 -3.70 8.81 26.90
C ALA A 14 -2.71 8.14 27.86
N ALA A 15 -1.51 7.87 27.38
CA ALA A 15 -0.31 7.76 28.20
C ALA A 15 0.89 8.09 27.32
N LEU A 16 1.71 9.03 27.81
CA LEU A 16 2.99 9.41 27.21
C LEU A 16 3.80 8.18 26.83
N ASN A 17 4.40 8.20 25.65
CA ASN A 17 5.76 7.69 25.47
C ASN A 17 6.39 8.44 24.31
N ALA A 18 7.37 9.29 24.63
CA ALA A 18 8.38 9.72 23.66
C ALA A 18 9.42 8.60 23.65
N PHE A 19 9.37 7.73 22.64
CA PHE A 19 10.34 6.66 22.47
C PHE A 19 11.48 7.17 21.58
N GLY A 20 12.72 6.80 21.92
CA GLY A 20 13.87 6.99 21.04
C GLY A 20 14.54 5.65 20.87
N TYR A 21 14.37 5.01 19.71
CA TYR A 21 14.94 3.68 19.43
C TYR A 21 16.33 3.77 18.79
N PRO A 22 17.27 2.88 19.18
CA PRO A 22 18.70 2.88 18.87
C PRO A 22 19.11 2.93 17.38
N ILE A 23 20.21 3.65 17.11
CA ILE A 23 20.92 3.68 15.83
C ILE A 23 22.27 2.96 16.02
N PHE A 24 22.38 1.67 15.65
CA PHE A 24 23.67 1.03 15.31
C PHE A 24 23.49 -0.39 14.72
N GLU A 25 24.51 -0.85 13.96
CA GLU A 25 24.70 -2.22 13.47
C GLU A 25 25.14 -3.16 14.62
N PRO A 26 24.29 -4.09 15.09
CA PRO A 26 24.62 -4.88 16.26
C PRO A 26 25.65 -5.96 15.93
N THR A 27 26.90 -5.82 16.40
CA THR A 27 27.83 -6.95 16.41
C THR A 27 27.46 -7.90 17.54
N ASN A 28 27.15 -9.17 17.20
CA ASN A 28 26.81 -10.25 18.14
C ASN A 28 25.52 -10.07 18.96
N LEU A 29 24.63 -9.15 18.57
CA LEU A 29 23.33 -8.96 19.22
C LEU A 29 22.21 -9.36 18.27
N ARG A 30 21.09 -9.79 18.86
CA ARG A 30 19.81 -9.94 18.16
C ARG A 30 18.74 -9.11 18.83
N CYS A 31 17.79 -8.70 18.00
CA CYS A 31 16.57 -8.06 18.42
C CYS A 31 15.39 -8.80 17.80
N ARG A 32 14.52 -9.38 18.63
CA ARG A 32 13.34 -10.13 18.18
C ARG A 32 12.21 -9.89 19.17
N ASP A 33 10.99 -9.69 18.66
CA ASP A 33 9.80 -9.48 19.48
C ASP A 33 9.98 -8.35 20.53
N GLY A 34 10.71 -7.29 20.16
CA GLY A 34 10.95 -6.12 21.01
C GLY A 34 12.00 -6.28 22.12
N VAL A 35 12.73 -7.41 22.17
CA VAL A 35 13.76 -7.66 23.20
C VAL A 35 15.15 -7.87 22.61
N ILE A 36 16.19 -7.54 23.39
CA ILE A 36 17.60 -7.65 23.00
C ILE A 36 18.29 -8.79 23.73
N TYR A 37 19.06 -9.60 23.01
CA TYR A 37 19.89 -10.65 23.60
C TYR A 37 21.15 -10.90 22.76
N ILE A 38 22.16 -11.52 23.38
CA ILE A 38 23.39 -11.92 22.69
C ILE A 38 23.10 -13.07 21.73
N ASP A 39 23.56 -12.93 20.49
CA ASP A 39 23.44 -13.94 19.44
C ASP A 39 24.28 -15.19 19.76
N ARG A 40 23.95 -16.32 19.12
CA ARG A 40 24.75 -17.55 19.15
C ARG A 40 25.79 -17.52 18.05
N GLN A 41 26.97 -18.06 18.35
CA GLN A 41 28.02 -18.28 17.37
C GLN A 41 27.49 -19.27 16.33
N GLY A 42 27.46 -18.84 15.06
CA GLY A 42 27.04 -19.69 13.96
C GLY A 42 28.23 -20.37 13.29
N THR A 43 28.10 -21.65 13.00
CA THR A 43 29.02 -22.39 12.13
C THR A 43 28.76 -21.98 10.69
N LEU A 44 29.79 -21.48 9.99
CA LEU A 44 29.72 -21.17 8.56
C LEU A 44 29.66 -22.46 7.76
N LEU A 45 28.54 -22.70 7.07
CA LEU A 45 28.30 -23.92 6.28
C LEU A 45 28.33 -23.65 4.77
N PHE A 46 28.08 -22.42 4.36
CA PHE A 46 28.18 -21.97 2.97
C PHE A 46 28.85 -20.60 2.92
N ASP A 47 29.79 -20.41 1.99
CA ASP A 47 30.50 -19.15 1.80
C ASP A 47 30.93 -19.00 0.35
N SER A 48 30.28 -18.10 -0.37
CA SER A 48 30.59 -17.79 -1.76
C SER A 48 30.85 -16.31 -1.93
N SER A 49 32.13 -15.95 -2.03
CA SER A 49 32.61 -14.60 -2.37
C SER A 49 32.86 -14.40 -3.87
N PHE A 50 32.58 -15.43 -4.68
CA PHE A 50 32.82 -15.49 -6.13
C PHE A 50 34.27 -15.27 -6.60
N ALA A 51 35.22 -15.00 -5.69
CA ALA A 51 36.64 -14.83 -5.98
C ALA A 51 37.31 -16.10 -6.55
N THR A 52 36.79 -17.27 -6.18
CA THR A 52 37.23 -18.59 -6.69
C THR A 52 36.30 -19.14 -7.78
N GLY A 53 35.43 -18.29 -8.34
CA GLY A 53 34.44 -18.67 -9.34
C GLY A 53 33.17 -19.29 -8.74
N LEU A 54 32.49 -20.10 -9.56
CA LEU A 54 31.18 -20.70 -9.25
C LEU A 54 31.29 -22.13 -8.66
N ALA A 55 32.39 -22.48 -7.99
CA ALA A 55 32.67 -23.86 -7.58
C ALA A 55 31.60 -24.48 -6.65
N GLN A 56 30.93 -23.64 -5.84
CA GLN A 56 29.84 -24.04 -4.93
C GLN A 56 28.45 -24.01 -5.59
N TRP A 57 28.37 -23.57 -6.85
CA TRP A 57 27.13 -23.46 -7.61
C TRP A 57 27.05 -24.58 -8.66
N VAL A 58 25.84 -24.96 -9.02
CA VAL A 58 25.54 -25.96 -10.05
C VAL A 58 25.76 -25.33 -11.42
N SER A 59 26.31 -26.11 -12.36
CA SER A 59 26.60 -25.69 -13.73
C SER A 59 26.01 -26.70 -14.72
N PRO A 60 25.46 -26.27 -15.87
CA PRO A 60 25.38 -24.88 -16.36
C PRO A 60 24.38 -24.03 -15.57
N LEU A 61 24.59 -22.71 -15.56
CA LEU A 61 23.65 -21.76 -14.95
C LEU A 61 22.34 -21.73 -15.73
N VAL A 62 21.23 -21.50 -15.04
CA VAL A 62 19.92 -21.38 -15.68
C VAL A 62 19.76 -19.95 -16.20
N ASN A 63 19.62 -19.82 -17.51
CA ASN A 63 19.50 -18.53 -18.21
C ASN A 63 18.50 -18.67 -19.35
N TYR A 64 17.31 -18.10 -19.18
CA TYR A 64 16.24 -18.20 -20.15
C TYR A 64 16.66 -17.60 -21.50
N GLU A 65 16.61 -18.44 -22.55
CA GLU A 65 17.06 -18.12 -23.91
C GLU A 65 18.50 -17.57 -24.01
N ASN A 66 19.32 -17.75 -22.98
CA ASN A 66 20.69 -17.22 -22.87
C ASN A 66 20.80 -15.70 -23.11
N LYS A 67 19.76 -14.94 -22.71
CA LYS A 67 19.69 -13.50 -22.95
C LYS A 67 20.54 -12.66 -22.01
N LEU A 68 20.70 -13.10 -20.76
CA LEU A 68 21.55 -12.42 -19.78
C LEU A 68 23.00 -12.82 -19.94
N THR A 69 23.92 -11.89 -19.65
CA THR A 69 25.30 -12.25 -19.34
C THR A 69 25.37 -12.61 -17.86
N LEU A 70 25.58 -13.89 -17.56
CA LEU A 70 25.69 -14.40 -16.19
C LEU A 70 27.10 -14.95 -15.96
N GLY A 71 27.74 -14.57 -14.86
CA GLY A 71 29.01 -15.18 -14.48
C GLY A 71 29.80 -14.40 -13.44
N CYS A 72 30.98 -14.91 -13.10
CA CYS A 72 31.90 -14.21 -12.23
C CYS A 72 32.60 -13.08 -12.99
N ALA A 73 32.67 -11.90 -12.36
CA ALA A 73 33.32 -10.73 -12.90
C ALA A 73 34.06 -9.96 -11.78
N THR A 74 34.80 -8.93 -12.17
CA THR A 74 35.28 -7.90 -11.26
C THR A 74 34.42 -6.65 -11.46
N TYR A 75 33.78 -6.18 -10.40
CA TYR A 75 32.96 -4.98 -10.41
C TYR A 75 33.46 -4.03 -9.32
N GLU A 76 33.89 -2.83 -9.70
CA GLU A 76 34.51 -1.83 -8.81
C GLU A 76 35.67 -2.36 -7.94
N GLY A 77 36.44 -3.32 -8.47
CA GLY A 77 37.60 -3.91 -7.77
C GLY A 77 37.26 -5.09 -6.85
N GLU A 78 35.99 -5.47 -6.72
CA GLU A 78 35.56 -6.65 -5.96
C GLU A 78 35.17 -7.81 -6.90
N ALA A 79 35.38 -9.05 -6.44
CA ALA A 79 34.90 -10.23 -7.16
C ALA A 79 33.39 -10.42 -6.91
N VAL A 80 32.63 -10.62 -7.98
CA VAL A 80 31.16 -10.68 -7.91
C VAL A 80 30.61 -11.77 -8.81
N PHE A 81 29.41 -12.26 -8.51
CA PHE A 81 28.50 -12.75 -9.52
C PHE A 81 27.78 -11.57 -10.16
N LEU A 82 27.88 -11.44 -11.48
CA LEU A 82 27.24 -10.39 -12.25
C LEU A 82 26.17 -10.98 -13.16
N ALA A 83 24.98 -10.41 -13.09
CA ALA A 83 23.91 -10.59 -14.06
C ALA A 83 23.61 -9.25 -14.73
N GLU A 84 23.63 -9.20 -16.06
CA GLU A 84 23.39 -7.96 -16.82
C GLU A 84 22.76 -8.27 -18.19
N LEU A 85 21.94 -7.33 -18.69
CA LEU A 85 21.44 -7.35 -20.05
C LEU A 85 22.22 -6.33 -20.90
N LYS A 86 23.12 -6.83 -21.78
CA LYS A 86 23.89 -6.01 -22.73
C LYS A 86 23.19 -5.78 -24.07
N GLY A 87 22.16 -6.57 -24.37
CA GLY A 87 21.43 -6.54 -25.64
C GLY A 87 20.22 -5.59 -25.63
N GLU A 88 19.31 -5.77 -26.58
CA GLU A 88 18.04 -5.06 -26.62
C GLU A 88 17.07 -5.57 -25.54
N LYS A 89 16.05 -4.76 -25.23
CA LYS A 89 15.00 -5.11 -24.27
C LYS A 89 14.33 -6.42 -24.67
N CYS A 90 14.32 -7.37 -23.74
CA CYS A 90 13.70 -8.67 -23.93
C CYS A 90 13.19 -9.23 -22.60
N ASP A 91 12.50 -10.36 -22.67
CA ASP A 91 12.08 -11.11 -21.48
C ASP A 91 13.25 -11.93 -20.94
N THR A 92 13.60 -11.74 -19.67
CA THR A 92 14.76 -12.35 -19.02
C THR A 92 14.32 -13.10 -17.77
N ALA A 93 14.87 -14.30 -17.60
CA ALA A 93 14.72 -15.07 -16.37
C ALA A 93 16.01 -15.85 -16.12
N TRP A 94 16.39 -16.00 -14.86
CA TRP A 94 17.64 -16.66 -14.48
C TRP A 94 17.55 -17.30 -13.11
N GLU A 95 18.44 -18.26 -12.88
CA GLU A 95 18.60 -18.91 -11.58
C GLU A 95 20.03 -19.44 -11.43
N ILE A 96 20.59 -19.25 -10.25
CA ILE A 96 21.77 -19.97 -9.79
C ILE A 96 21.38 -20.80 -8.57
N GLU A 97 21.80 -22.06 -8.59
CA GLU A 97 21.54 -23.05 -7.54
C GLU A 97 22.86 -23.43 -6.86
N SER A 98 22.90 -23.41 -5.54
CA SER A 98 24.07 -23.93 -4.81
C SER A 98 24.07 -25.46 -4.83
N LYS A 99 25.24 -26.09 -4.75
CA LYS A 99 25.31 -27.52 -4.38
C LYS A 99 24.70 -27.71 -2.98
N PRO A 100 23.98 -28.82 -2.71
CA PRO A 100 23.44 -29.09 -1.39
C PRO A 100 24.56 -29.09 -0.33
N PHE A 101 24.30 -28.46 0.81
CA PHE A 101 25.19 -28.47 1.96
C PHE A 101 24.45 -28.97 3.20
N ALA A 102 25.16 -29.69 4.07
CA ALA A 102 24.57 -30.33 5.24
C ALA A 102 24.09 -29.28 6.26
N VAL A 103 22.93 -29.53 6.86
CA VAL A 103 22.37 -28.76 8.00
C VAL A 103 21.81 -29.72 9.04
N THR A 104 21.49 -29.21 10.23
CA THR A 104 20.73 -29.94 11.26
C THR A 104 19.34 -29.35 11.42
N GLY A 105 18.33 -30.19 11.63
CA GLY A 105 16.97 -29.78 11.90
C GLY A 105 16.81 -29.02 13.22
N ASP A 106 15.68 -28.33 13.36
CA ASP A 106 15.30 -27.56 14.56
C ASP A 106 16.35 -26.53 15.04
N SER A 107 17.20 -26.04 14.13
CA SER A 107 18.32 -25.15 14.41
C SER A 107 18.08 -23.78 13.82
N ASP A 108 18.45 -22.71 14.53
CA ASP A 108 18.37 -21.36 13.98
C ASP A 108 19.44 -21.18 12.90
N TYR A 109 19.23 -20.28 11.95
CA TYR A 109 20.24 -19.92 10.96
C TYR A 109 20.21 -18.44 10.62
N THR A 110 21.30 -17.99 9.98
CA THR A 110 21.40 -16.70 9.30
C THR A 110 22.00 -16.91 7.92
N PHE A 111 21.34 -16.34 6.91
CA PHE A 111 21.83 -16.30 5.53
C PHE A 111 22.04 -14.84 5.13
N THR A 112 23.29 -14.49 4.84
CA THR A 112 23.70 -13.13 4.50
C THR A 112 23.97 -13.04 3.00
N ILE A 113 23.44 -12.00 2.36
CA ILE A 113 23.73 -11.67 0.96
C ILE A 113 24.21 -10.23 0.89
N ARG A 114 25.38 -9.99 0.31
CA ARG A 114 25.88 -8.66 -0.01
C ARG A 114 25.73 -8.39 -1.50
N ALA A 115 24.89 -7.43 -1.84
CA ALA A 115 24.50 -7.15 -3.21
C ALA A 115 24.35 -5.65 -3.50
N ARG A 116 24.46 -5.32 -4.79
CA ARG A 116 24.24 -4.00 -5.37
C ARG A 116 23.53 -4.18 -6.70
N SER A 117 22.54 -3.35 -7.01
CA SER A 117 21.76 -3.50 -8.25
C SER A 117 21.04 -2.21 -8.63
N SER A 118 20.83 -2.02 -9.94
CA SER A 118 19.88 -1.02 -10.45
C SER A 118 18.42 -1.43 -10.28
N LEU A 119 18.16 -2.71 -9.95
CA LEU A 119 16.85 -3.30 -9.77
C LEU A 119 16.59 -3.63 -8.29
N SER A 120 15.33 -3.73 -7.90
CA SER A 120 14.96 -4.18 -6.54
C SER A 120 14.79 -5.69 -6.50
N PHE A 121 15.56 -6.35 -5.62
CA PHE A 121 15.44 -7.78 -5.31
C PHE A 121 14.76 -8.04 -3.96
N LEU A 122 13.99 -7.07 -3.45
CA LEU A 122 13.20 -7.27 -2.24
C LEU A 122 12.08 -8.31 -2.44
N ARG A 123 11.62 -8.51 -3.68
CA ARG A 123 10.53 -9.46 -4.03
C ARG A 123 10.71 -10.12 -5.40
N PRO A 124 11.79 -10.86 -5.64
CA PRO A 124 11.97 -11.59 -6.88
C PRO A 124 10.86 -12.63 -7.04
N THR A 125 10.27 -12.72 -8.22
CA THR A 125 9.23 -13.73 -8.53
C THR A 125 9.75 -14.71 -9.55
N GLY A 126 9.57 -16.00 -9.28
CA GLY A 126 9.80 -17.06 -10.26
C GLY A 126 8.60 -17.29 -11.19
N HIS A 127 8.78 -18.17 -12.17
CA HIS A 127 7.74 -18.56 -13.12
C HIS A 127 7.58 -20.08 -13.14
N LYS A 128 6.36 -20.59 -12.92
CA LYS A 128 6.02 -22.03 -12.97
C LYS A 128 6.98 -22.92 -12.16
N GLY A 129 7.39 -22.46 -10.98
CA GLY A 129 8.28 -23.21 -10.09
C GLY A 129 9.78 -23.10 -10.43
N LEU A 130 10.17 -22.30 -11.43
CA LEU A 130 11.55 -21.99 -11.80
C LEU A 130 11.91 -20.53 -11.50
N TYR A 131 13.21 -20.19 -11.54
CA TYR A 131 13.73 -18.82 -11.38
C TYR A 131 13.39 -18.19 -10.03
N ASN A 132 13.50 -18.96 -8.95
CA ASN A 132 13.11 -18.53 -7.62
C ASN A 132 14.31 -18.03 -6.82
N THR A 133 14.04 -17.11 -5.89
CA THR A 133 14.93 -16.85 -4.76
C THR A 133 14.35 -17.52 -3.53
N LYS A 134 15.01 -18.58 -3.03
CA LYS A 134 14.53 -19.42 -1.93
C LYS A 134 15.62 -20.25 -1.28
N LEU A 135 15.39 -20.67 -0.04
CA LEU A 135 16.08 -21.78 0.63
C LEU A 135 15.20 -23.02 0.54
N GLN A 136 15.69 -24.06 -0.13
CA GLN A 136 15.05 -25.37 -0.19
C GLN A 136 15.67 -26.29 0.86
N TRP A 137 14.83 -26.88 1.69
CA TRP A 137 15.23 -27.88 2.68
C TRP A 137 15.10 -29.28 2.10
N LEU A 138 16.06 -30.15 2.38
CA LEU A 138 16.04 -31.56 1.98
C LEU A 138 16.18 -32.47 3.21
N ASP A 139 15.58 -33.65 3.12
CA ASP A 139 15.72 -34.71 4.12
C ASP A 139 17.06 -35.46 3.99
N ALA A 140 17.28 -36.47 4.84
CA ALA A 140 18.52 -37.26 4.83
C ALA A 140 18.74 -38.08 3.54
N LYS A 141 17.70 -38.28 2.73
CA LYS A 141 17.76 -38.96 1.43
C LYS A 141 17.96 -37.97 0.27
N GLY A 142 17.93 -36.67 0.54
CA GLY A 142 18.03 -35.62 -0.47
C GLY A 142 16.68 -35.22 -1.08
N GLU A 143 15.57 -35.67 -0.51
CA GLU A 143 14.23 -35.34 -0.99
C GLU A 143 13.75 -34.00 -0.39
N PRO A 144 13.08 -33.12 -1.16
CA PRO A 144 12.55 -31.86 -0.65
C PRO A 144 11.56 -32.02 0.51
N LEU A 145 11.73 -31.19 1.56
CA LEU A 145 10.83 -31.08 2.72
C LEU A 145 9.91 -29.86 2.60
N GLU A 146 8.63 -30.00 3.00
CA GLU A 146 7.54 -28.99 3.06
C GLU A 146 7.68 -27.77 2.11
N GLU A 147 7.11 -26.59 2.41
CA GLU A 147 7.30 -25.40 1.58
C GLU A 147 8.69 -24.76 1.82
N PRO A 148 9.41 -24.35 0.76
CA PRO A 148 10.71 -23.69 0.89
C PRO A 148 10.59 -22.30 1.53
N HIS A 149 11.66 -21.83 2.18
CA HIS A 149 11.70 -20.46 2.69
C HIS A 149 12.05 -19.50 1.54
N ARG A 150 11.05 -18.79 1.02
CA ARG A 150 11.23 -17.74 0.00
C ARG A 150 11.65 -16.42 0.64
N PHE A 151 12.59 -15.73 0.03
CA PHE A 151 13.09 -14.46 0.55
C PHE A 151 13.44 -13.48 -0.58
N GLY A 152 13.55 -12.21 -0.23
CA GLY A 152 14.19 -11.18 -1.06
C GLY A 152 15.35 -10.55 -0.29
N PHE A 153 16.10 -9.68 -0.95
CA PHE A 153 17.24 -8.95 -0.40
C PHE A 153 17.28 -7.53 -0.96
N ASP A 154 17.70 -6.59 -0.11
CA ASP A 154 17.76 -5.18 -0.45
C ASP A 154 18.97 -4.87 -1.35
N THR A 155 18.77 -3.93 -2.27
CA THR A 155 19.74 -3.50 -3.27
C THR A 155 19.54 -2.03 -3.59
N ARG A 156 20.65 -1.31 -3.78
CA ARG A 156 20.67 0.06 -4.29
C ARG A 156 21.65 0.18 -5.45
N PRO A 157 21.48 1.17 -6.34
CA PRO A 157 22.38 1.38 -7.46
C PRO A 157 23.71 1.99 -7.04
N ASP A 158 23.80 2.67 -5.89
CA ASP A 158 24.92 3.48 -5.43
C ASP A 158 25.64 2.93 -4.19
N GLU A 159 25.10 1.87 -3.57
CA GLU A 159 25.60 1.33 -2.30
C GLU A 159 25.59 -0.20 -2.28
N TRP A 160 26.61 -0.81 -1.67
CA TRP A 160 26.62 -2.23 -1.34
C TRP A 160 25.79 -2.48 -0.10
N ILE A 161 24.72 -3.27 -0.22
CA ILE A 161 23.84 -3.59 0.90
C ILE A 161 24.05 -5.02 1.33
N GLU A 162 24.21 -5.20 2.63
CA GLU A 162 24.17 -6.51 3.27
C GLU A 162 22.76 -6.79 3.80
N SER A 163 22.12 -7.82 3.25
CA SER A 163 20.82 -8.33 3.68
C SER A 163 21.01 -9.58 4.51
N ILE A 164 20.30 -9.67 5.65
CA ILE A 164 20.35 -10.80 6.57
C ILE A 164 18.97 -11.47 6.61
N ILE A 165 18.93 -12.74 6.21
CA ILE A 165 17.75 -13.61 6.26
C ILE A 165 17.92 -14.53 7.46
N GLU A 166 16.93 -14.58 8.34
CA GLU A 166 16.95 -15.42 9.53
C GLU A 166 15.80 -16.43 9.50
N GLY A 167 16.01 -17.59 10.14
CA GLY A 167 14.94 -18.57 10.29
C GLY A 167 15.37 -19.75 11.13
N ARG A 168 14.50 -20.77 11.16
CA ARG A 168 14.76 -22.05 11.80
C ARG A 168 14.60 -23.16 10.77
N THR A 169 15.53 -24.12 10.78
CA THR A 169 15.47 -25.28 9.89
C THR A 169 14.29 -26.20 10.28
N PRO A 170 13.59 -26.82 9.31
CA PRO A 170 12.57 -27.84 9.62
C PRO A 170 13.13 -28.98 10.45
N ALA A 171 12.29 -29.61 11.29
CA ALA A 171 12.72 -30.64 12.25
C ALA A 171 13.49 -31.82 11.60
N THR A 172 13.12 -32.20 10.37
CA THR A 172 13.73 -33.32 9.64
C THR A 172 14.77 -32.89 8.60
N ALA A 173 15.13 -31.60 8.54
CA ALA A 173 16.09 -31.10 7.56
C ALA A 173 17.50 -31.64 7.82
N ALA A 174 18.12 -32.17 6.76
CA ALA A 174 19.49 -32.66 6.77
C ALA A 174 20.39 -31.92 5.77
N GLN A 175 19.81 -31.29 4.75
CA GLN A 175 20.54 -30.47 3.78
C GLN A 175 19.74 -29.22 3.40
N ALA A 176 20.44 -28.23 2.88
CA ALA A 176 19.86 -27.03 2.33
C ALA A 176 20.44 -26.72 0.93
N VAL A 177 19.62 -26.09 0.10
CA VAL A 177 19.99 -25.59 -1.23
C VAL A 177 19.55 -24.14 -1.35
N ILE A 178 20.48 -23.26 -1.72
CA ILE A 178 20.23 -21.85 -1.99
C ILE A 178 19.91 -21.68 -3.47
N TYR A 179 18.76 -21.06 -3.74
CA TYR A 179 18.38 -20.57 -5.06
C TYR A 179 18.39 -19.05 -5.03
N LEU A 180 19.08 -18.44 -6.00
CA LEU A 180 19.01 -17.01 -6.28
C LEU A 180 18.58 -16.85 -7.74
N GLY A 181 17.49 -16.14 -7.99
CA GLY A 181 16.92 -16.06 -9.33
C GLY A 181 15.62 -15.28 -9.36
N GLY A 182 15.18 -14.96 -10.57
CA GLY A 182 13.95 -14.23 -10.83
C GLY A 182 13.57 -14.30 -12.30
N ASP A 183 12.28 -14.47 -12.55
CA ASP A 183 11.61 -14.00 -13.77
C ASP A 183 11.26 -12.51 -13.65
N ARG A 184 11.00 -12.04 -12.41
CA ARG A 184 10.96 -10.62 -12.07
C ARG A 184 11.90 -10.30 -10.91
N PRO A 185 12.53 -9.11 -10.87
CA PRO A 185 12.46 -8.05 -11.89
C PRO A 185 13.09 -8.48 -13.23
N ASN A 186 12.47 -8.04 -14.34
CA ASN A 186 13.03 -8.25 -15.67
C ASN A 186 14.13 -7.22 -15.93
N PHE A 187 15.26 -7.62 -16.50
CA PHE A 187 16.37 -6.73 -16.80
C PHE A 187 16.11 -5.93 -18.09
N ASN A 188 16.32 -4.62 -18.05
CA ASN A 188 16.41 -3.78 -19.25
C ASN A 188 17.88 -3.55 -19.63
N PRO A 189 18.16 -3.06 -20.86
CA PRO A 189 19.51 -2.73 -21.26
C PRO A 189 20.15 -1.72 -20.29
N GLY A 190 21.30 -2.06 -19.73
CA GLY A 190 21.99 -1.27 -18.70
C GLY A 190 21.65 -1.64 -17.26
N ASP A 191 20.63 -2.48 -17.03
CA ASP A 191 20.37 -3.02 -15.70
C ASP A 191 21.40 -4.08 -15.30
N PHE A 192 21.71 -4.12 -14.01
CA PHE A 192 22.66 -5.07 -13.45
C PHE A 192 22.29 -5.53 -12.05
N LEU A 193 22.73 -6.73 -11.70
CA LEU A 193 22.81 -7.24 -10.33
C LEU A 193 24.23 -7.75 -10.09
N ALA A 194 24.89 -7.20 -9.08
CA ALA A 194 26.19 -7.64 -8.60
C ALA A 194 26.06 -8.21 -7.18
N ILE A 195 26.44 -9.46 -6.97
CA ILE A 195 26.48 -10.11 -5.67
C ILE A 195 27.94 -10.40 -5.32
N SER A 196 28.43 -9.80 -4.24
CA SER A 196 29.82 -9.96 -3.80
C SER A 196 29.98 -11.06 -2.75
N GLY A 197 28.91 -11.49 -2.10
CA GLY A 197 29.00 -12.46 -1.02
C GLY A 197 27.68 -13.11 -0.65
N CYS A 198 27.69 -14.44 -0.47
CA CYS A 198 26.61 -15.22 0.10
C CYS A 198 27.15 -16.11 1.22
N GLN A 199 26.64 -15.96 2.44
CA GLN A 199 27.10 -16.73 3.60
C GLN A 199 25.94 -17.35 4.38
N PHE A 200 25.96 -18.67 4.58
CA PHE A 200 25.00 -19.36 5.45
C PHE A 200 25.68 -19.83 6.73
N ARG A 201 25.14 -19.41 7.87
CA ARG A 201 25.57 -19.84 9.20
C ARG A 201 24.45 -20.55 9.92
N LEU A 202 24.71 -21.76 10.40
CA LEU A 202 23.79 -22.53 11.23
C LEU A 202 24.14 -22.33 12.70
N LYS A 203 23.11 -22.19 13.52
CA LYS A 203 23.17 -21.91 14.95
C LYS A 203 22.32 -22.94 15.72
N PRO A 204 22.81 -24.19 15.87
CA PRO A 204 22.21 -25.17 16.77
C PRO A 204 21.97 -24.60 18.19
N GLN A 205 20.99 -25.14 18.91
CA GLN A 205 20.66 -24.65 20.27
C GLN A 205 21.82 -24.78 21.26
N ASP A 206 22.72 -25.74 21.07
CA ASP A 206 23.92 -25.96 21.87
C ASP A 206 25.12 -25.09 21.44
N SER A 207 24.98 -24.32 20.34
CA SER A 207 26.02 -23.40 19.92
C SER A 207 26.27 -22.33 20.99
N PRO A 208 27.55 -22.04 21.28
CA PRO A 208 27.87 -21.10 22.33
C PRO A 208 27.39 -19.70 21.97
N CYS A 209 26.78 -19.00 22.93
CA CYS A 209 26.54 -17.57 22.83
C CYS A 209 27.87 -16.83 22.68
N HIS A 210 27.88 -15.72 21.93
CA HIS A 210 29.02 -14.82 21.99
C HIS A 210 29.27 -14.37 23.44
N PRO A 211 30.53 -14.20 23.88
CA PRO A 211 30.83 -13.95 25.29
C PRO A 211 30.29 -12.60 25.76
N LYS A 212 30.26 -11.61 24.86
CA LYS A 212 29.84 -10.24 25.15
C LYS A 212 29.25 -9.61 23.90
N ALA A 213 28.28 -8.74 24.11
CA ALA A 213 27.77 -7.87 23.06
C ALA A 213 27.36 -6.51 23.64
N THR A 214 27.36 -5.48 22.81
CA THR A 214 27.14 -4.10 23.22
C THR A 214 25.99 -3.50 22.45
N PHE A 215 25.05 -2.93 23.18
CA PHE A 215 23.90 -2.22 22.66
C PHE A 215 24.05 -0.73 22.96
N LEU A 216 23.83 0.12 21.97
CA LEU A 216 23.87 1.57 22.12
C LEU A 216 22.45 2.13 21.93
N SER A 217 21.91 2.79 22.95
CA SER A 217 20.60 3.44 22.84
C SER A 217 20.64 4.62 21.88
N SER A 218 19.47 5.01 21.40
CA SER A 218 19.32 6.30 20.75
C SER A 218 19.46 7.44 21.74
N PRO A 219 19.61 8.68 21.25
CA PRO A 219 19.51 9.85 22.10
C PRO A 219 18.14 9.90 22.80
N LEU A 220 18.15 10.11 24.11
CA LEU A 220 16.96 10.26 24.94
C LEU A 220 16.99 11.64 25.64
N PRO A 221 15.83 12.26 25.93
CA PRO A 221 15.79 13.51 26.67
C PRO A 221 16.26 13.30 28.12
N LEU A 222 17.14 14.17 28.59
CA LEU A 222 17.57 14.19 29.98
C LEU A 222 16.56 14.99 30.83
N THR A 223 15.68 14.30 31.55
CA THR A 223 14.72 14.94 32.48
C THR A 223 15.27 15.04 33.91
N ALA A 224 14.56 15.73 34.81
CA ALA A 224 15.07 16.23 36.09
C ALA A 224 15.24 15.19 37.24
N GLU A 225 15.21 13.88 36.97
CA GLU A 225 15.33 12.83 37.98
C GLU A 225 16.48 11.85 37.64
N PRO A 226 17.48 11.62 38.52
CA PRO A 226 18.74 11.01 38.14
C PRO A 226 18.79 9.53 38.52
N SER A 227 18.03 8.65 37.85
CA SER A 227 18.22 7.20 38.04
C SER A 227 18.16 6.42 36.73
N ILE A 228 18.78 5.24 36.76
CA ILE A 228 18.69 4.20 35.74
C ILE A 228 18.14 2.92 36.38
N ALA A 229 17.14 2.34 35.75
CA ALA A 229 16.54 1.05 36.07
C ALA A 229 16.34 0.26 34.78
N TRP A 230 16.26 -1.06 34.85
CA TRP A 230 16.00 -1.88 33.66
C TRP A 230 15.28 -3.17 34.02
N ASP A 231 14.53 -3.69 33.04
CA ASP A 231 13.94 -5.02 33.05
C ASP A 231 14.80 -5.93 32.18
N ALA A 232 15.45 -6.90 32.82
CA ALA A 232 16.23 -7.92 32.14
C ALA A 232 16.13 -9.27 32.86
N GLU A 233 16.07 -10.34 32.07
CA GLU A 233 16.22 -11.70 32.56
C GLU A 233 17.69 -12.11 32.46
N CYS A 234 18.32 -12.38 33.59
CA CYS A 234 19.73 -12.78 33.67
C CYS A 234 19.85 -14.20 34.24
N PRO A 235 19.95 -15.24 33.38
CA PRO A 235 20.30 -16.59 33.82
C PRO A 235 21.61 -16.62 34.65
N PRO A 236 21.82 -17.62 35.53
CA PRO A 236 23.03 -17.70 36.35
C PRO A 236 24.33 -17.60 35.54
N GLY A 237 25.21 -16.68 35.93
CA GLY A 237 26.48 -16.40 35.24
C GLY A 237 26.38 -15.46 34.04
N THR A 238 25.21 -14.87 33.77
CA THR A 238 25.02 -13.80 32.78
C THR A 238 24.83 -12.45 33.47
N SER A 239 25.03 -11.35 32.75
CA SER A 239 24.78 -10.00 33.29
C SER A 239 24.46 -8.97 32.21
N VAL A 240 23.75 -7.92 32.61
CA VAL A 240 23.61 -6.68 31.86
C VAL A 240 24.18 -5.55 32.71
N THR A 241 25.02 -4.71 32.11
CA THR A 241 25.65 -3.56 32.77
C THR A 241 25.56 -2.34 31.88
N PHE A 242 25.54 -1.14 32.45
CA PHE A 242 25.32 0.08 31.68
C PHE A 242 26.42 1.10 31.92
N GLN A 243 26.69 1.92 30.90
CA GLN A 243 27.37 3.20 31.01
C GLN A 243 26.51 4.26 30.33
N ILE A 244 26.67 5.52 30.73
CA ILE A 244 25.91 6.63 30.16
C ILE A 244 26.85 7.65 29.51
N ALA A 245 26.32 8.37 28.53
CA ALA A 245 26.92 9.57 27.98
C ALA A 245 25.86 10.67 27.91
N THR A 246 26.27 11.92 28.09
CA THR A 246 25.36 13.08 28.00
C THR A 246 25.89 14.10 27.00
N ALA A 247 25.00 14.95 26.48
CA ALA A 247 25.36 16.03 25.57
C ALA A 247 24.52 17.28 25.83
N ASP A 248 25.06 18.43 25.46
CA ASP A 248 24.28 19.66 25.31
C ASP A 248 23.32 19.57 24.12
N ASP A 249 22.36 20.49 24.10
CA ASP A 249 21.45 20.63 22.98
C ASP A 249 22.09 21.47 21.87
N ALA A 250 22.13 20.92 20.66
CA ALA A 250 22.54 21.56 19.43
C ALA A 250 21.35 21.60 18.47
N GLN A 251 20.47 22.60 18.64
CA GLN A 251 19.28 22.81 17.80
C GLN A 251 18.32 21.61 17.81
N GLY A 252 18.00 21.10 19.01
CA GLY A 252 17.09 19.97 19.18
C GLY A 252 17.68 18.62 18.80
N LYS A 253 19.01 18.55 18.62
CA LYS A 253 19.81 17.32 18.52
C LYS A 253 20.87 17.28 19.62
N PRO A 254 21.42 16.11 19.94
CA PRO A 254 22.62 16.02 20.76
C PRO A 254 23.80 16.74 20.10
N GLY A 255 24.46 17.60 20.88
CA GLY A 255 25.78 18.15 20.54
C GLY A 255 26.88 17.13 20.77
N THR A 256 28.02 17.57 21.29
CA THR A 256 29.16 16.68 21.54
C THR A 256 28.88 15.79 22.75
N TRP A 257 28.84 14.47 22.53
CA TRP A 257 28.70 13.49 23.62
C TRP A 257 29.94 13.45 24.52
N THR A 258 29.72 13.34 25.83
CA THR A 258 30.77 12.94 26.77
C THR A 258 31.23 11.51 26.48
N PRO A 259 32.44 11.12 26.93
CA PRO A 259 32.80 9.71 27.04
C PRO A 259 31.77 8.93 27.88
N PHE A 260 31.62 7.64 27.60
CA PHE A 260 30.79 6.75 28.42
C PHE A 260 31.41 6.54 29.80
N HIS A 261 30.58 6.57 30.85
CA HIS A 261 31.02 6.33 32.23
C HIS A 261 29.93 5.67 33.09
N GLY A 262 30.34 5.06 34.21
CA GLY A 262 29.44 4.53 35.23
C GLY A 262 29.11 5.55 36.34
N PRO A 263 28.71 5.09 37.54
CA PRO A 263 28.17 5.92 38.61
C PRO A 263 29.18 6.88 39.28
N ASP A 264 30.49 6.59 39.17
CA ASP A 264 31.59 7.39 39.73
C ASP A 264 32.26 8.32 38.68
N VAL A 265 31.65 8.47 37.50
CA VAL A 265 32.19 9.23 36.35
C VAL A 265 33.46 8.60 35.74
N SER A 266 33.80 7.37 36.12
CA SER A 266 34.90 6.61 35.51
C SER A 266 34.44 5.88 34.23
N PRO A 267 35.24 5.88 33.15
CA PRO A 267 34.98 5.03 31.98
C PRO A 267 35.18 3.53 32.27
N GLN A 268 35.70 3.17 33.45
CA GLN A 268 35.92 1.78 33.86
C GLN A 268 34.82 1.23 34.78
N SER A 269 33.91 2.08 35.27
CA SER A 269 32.80 1.67 36.12
C SER A 269 31.51 1.48 35.31
N PHE A 270 30.57 0.73 35.88
CA PHE A 270 29.29 0.39 35.27
C PHE A 270 28.15 0.51 36.29
N TYR A 271 26.96 0.85 35.80
CA TYR A 271 25.73 0.67 36.55
C TYR A 271 25.34 -0.81 36.49
N THR A 272 25.06 -1.39 37.66
CA THR A 272 24.86 -2.85 37.82
C THR A 272 23.61 -3.20 38.63
N GLU A 273 22.95 -2.22 39.26
CA GLU A 273 21.75 -2.42 40.08
C GLU A 273 20.46 -2.12 39.28
N PRO A 274 19.61 -3.11 38.98
CA PRO A 274 18.42 -2.92 38.14
C PRO A 274 17.30 -2.09 38.78
N GLN A 275 17.33 -1.91 40.11
CA GLN A 275 16.23 -1.31 40.89
C GLN A 275 16.35 0.22 41.09
N GLY A 276 16.87 0.95 40.09
CA GLY A 276 16.89 2.42 40.12
C GLY A 276 18.15 2.99 40.77
N GLN A 277 19.32 2.70 40.19
CA GLN A 277 20.58 3.26 40.63
C GLN A 277 20.68 4.75 40.29
N LYS A 278 21.18 5.57 41.21
CA LYS A 278 21.35 7.02 40.98
C LYS A 278 22.39 7.29 39.88
N LEU A 279 22.03 8.11 38.90
CA LEU A 279 22.94 8.62 37.87
C LEU A 279 23.98 9.58 38.47
N ALA A 280 25.19 9.54 37.91
CA ALA A 280 26.21 10.54 38.21
C ALA A 280 25.74 11.97 37.86
N ALA A 281 26.29 12.97 38.53
CA ALA A 281 25.94 14.36 38.30
C ALA A 281 26.26 14.79 36.85
N THR A 282 25.27 15.36 36.16
CA THR A 282 25.39 15.81 34.78
C THR A 282 25.50 17.35 34.72
N PRO A 283 26.24 17.92 33.77
CA PRO A 283 26.28 19.37 33.58
C PRO A 283 24.89 19.96 33.31
N ALA A 284 24.55 21.08 33.95
CA ALA A 284 23.22 21.71 33.85
C ALA A 284 22.81 22.10 32.41
N LYS A 285 23.79 22.34 31.53
CA LYS A 285 23.57 22.63 30.11
C LYS A 285 23.21 21.40 29.27
N HIS A 286 23.45 20.18 29.77
CA HIS A 286 23.15 18.96 29.04
C HIS A 286 21.64 18.71 29.02
N LYS A 287 21.13 18.29 27.86
CA LYS A 287 19.72 18.02 27.61
C LYS A 287 19.48 16.63 27.04
N TRP A 288 20.54 15.91 26.68
CA TRP A 288 20.48 14.60 26.07
C TRP A 288 21.28 13.59 26.89
N ILE A 289 20.77 12.36 26.94
CA ILE A 289 21.41 11.20 27.52
C ILE A 289 21.29 10.01 26.57
N ARG A 290 22.29 9.16 26.54
CA ARG A 290 22.21 7.83 25.93
C ARG A 290 22.93 6.83 26.82
N TYR A 291 22.57 5.56 26.71
CA TYR A 291 23.22 4.50 27.43
C TYR A 291 23.87 3.49 26.48
N GLN A 292 24.94 2.88 26.96
CA GLN A 292 25.55 1.72 26.36
C GLN A 292 25.31 0.53 27.29
N ALA A 293 24.50 -0.43 26.87
CA ALA A 293 24.32 -1.69 27.57
C ALA A 293 25.39 -2.69 27.13
N THR A 294 26.07 -3.31 28.09
CA THR A 294 26.96 -4.44 27.87
C THR A 294 26.28 -5.70 28.41
N LEU A 295 25.96 -6.61 27.51
CA LEU A 295 25.42 -7.93 27.82
C LEU A 295 26.58 -8.93 27.87
N THR A 296 26.62 -9.77 28.90
CA THR A 296 27.62 -10.84 29.06
C THR A 296 26.92 -12.20 29.17
N SER A 297 27.32 -13.17 28.35
CA SER A 297 26.82 -14.55 28.43
C SER A 297 27.73 -15.42 29.30
N ASN A 298 27.21 -16.57 29.72
CA ASN A 298 28.02 -17.67 30.26
C ASN A 298 28.40 -18.70 29.17
N LYS A 299 28.30 -18.31 27.89
CA LYS A 299 28.41 -19.14 26.67
C LYS A 299 27.24 -20.09 26.41
N THR A 300 26.44 -20.52 27.37
CA THR A 300 25.29 -21.43 27.10
C THR A 300 23.94 -20.71 27.11
N ALA A 301 23.84 -19.67 27.94
CA ALA A 301 22.69 -18.81 28.13
C ALA A 301 23.07 -17.34 27.93
N THR A 302 22.09 -16.54 27.51
CA THR A 302 22.23 -15.11 27.23
C THR A 302 21.27 -14.33 28.12
N PRO A 303 21.65 -13.13 28.61
CA PRO A 303 20.69 -12.26 29.27
C PRO A 303 19.75 -11.66 28.22
N VAL A 304 18.50 -11.41 28.60
CA VAL A 304 17.47 -10.79 27.75
C VAL A 304 17.11 -9.44 28.32
N LEU A 305 17.45 -8.36 27.62
CA LEU A 305 17.08 -6.99 27.98
C LEU A 305 15.74 -6.64 27.33
N LYS A 306 14.75 -6.27 28.15
CA LYS A 306 13.39 -5.96 27.72
C LYS A 306 13.09 -4.47 27.70
N ALA A 307 13.60 -3.73 28.68
CA ALA A 307 13.42 -2.29 28.77
C ALA A 307 14.48 -1.64 29.67
N VAL A 308 14.77 -0.36 29.42
CA VAL A 308 15.59 0.51 30.28
C VAL A 308 14.79 1.77 30.59
N THR A 309 14.67 2.12 31.85
CA THR A 309 14.14 3.42 32.29
C THR A 309 15.30 4.28 32.77
N ILE A 310 15.61 5.35 32.05
CA ILE A 310 16.72 6.26 32.35
C ILE A 310 16.24 7.70 32.34
N ALA A 311 16.58 8.44 33.40
CA ALA A 311 16.20 9.84 33.55
C ALA A 311 14.71 10.11 33.25
N GLY A 312 13.82 9.26 33.80
CA GLY A 312 12.36 9.36 33.62
C GLY A 312 11.82 8.89 32.27
N THR A 313 12.68 8.49 31.33
CA THR A 313 12.30 7.99 30.00
C THR A 313 12.40 6.47 29.95
N LYS A 314 11.34 5.78 29.51
CA LYS A 314 11.35 4.32 29.28
C LYS A 314 11.65 4.04 27.81
N ASP A 315 12.68 3.23 27.59
CA ASP A 315 13.13 2.71 26.30
C ASP A 315 12.89 1.18 26.29
N ALA A 316 12.15 0.66 25.31
CA ALA A 316 11.66 -0.73 25.25
C ALA A 316 11.32 -1.08 23.78
N ASP A 317 10.71 -2.24 23.51
CA ASP A 317 10.19 -2.63 22.17
C ASP A 317 11.21 -2.42 21.04
N TYR A 318 12.44 -2.87 21.28
CA TYR A 318 13.60 -2.54 20.48
C TYR A 318 13.46 -3.02 19.01
N VAL A 319 14.00 -2.21 18.10
CA VAL A 319 14.17 -2.51 16.67
C VAL A 319 15.57 -2.05 16.26
N VAL A 320 16.19 -2.70 15.28
CA VAL A 320 17.56 -2.39 14.84
C VAL A 320 17.53 -1.48 13.61
N GLY A 321 18.10 -0.28 13.76
CA GLY A 321 18.35 0.64 12.66
C GLY A 321 17.07 1.23 12.08
N ASP A 322 16.63 2.35 12.64
CA ASP A 322 15.57 3.13 12.01
C ASP A 322 16.04 3.66 10.65
N LYS A 323 15.27 3.32 9.62
CA LYS A 323 15.51 3.72 8.23
C LYS A 323 14.26 4.38 7.62
N ALA A 324 13.21 4.58 8.41
CA ALA A 324 11.96 5.16 7.94
C ALA A 324 11.91 6.64 8.33
N PRO A 325 11.36 7.52 7.47
CA PRO A 325 11.09 8.89 7.86
C PRO A 325 9.89 8.98 8.82
N PRO A 326 9.73 10.11 9.56
CA PRO A 326 8.57 10.36 10.40
C PRO A 326 7.24 10.15 9.67
N VAL A 327 6.30 9.47 10.32
CA VAL A 327 4.96 9.24 9.78
C VAL A 327 4.06 10.45 10.06
N LEU A 328 3.61 11.10 9.00
CA LEU A 328 2.67 12.22 9.06
C LEU A 328 1.20 11.77 9.13
N THR A 329 0.53 12.15 10.22
CA THR A 329 -0.92 12.00 10.38
C THR A 329 -1.61 13.37 10.48
N MET A 330 -2.50 13.67 9.54
CA MET A 330 -3.37 14.85 9.62
C MET A 330 -4.49 14.60 10.63
N LEU A 331 -4.69 15.53 11.55
CA LEU A 331 -5.79 15.49 12.55
C LEU A 331 -6.93 16.45 12.20
N SER A 332 -6.66 17.39 11.29
CA SER A 332 -7.65 18.35 10.78
C SER A 332 -8.76 17.62 10.05
N GLN A 333 -10.01 17.99 10.31
CA GLN A 333 -11.12 17.52 9.51
C GLN A 333 -11.05 18.14 8.11
N SER A 334 -11.16 17.30 7.08
CA SER A 334 -11.30 17.73 5.70
C SER A 334 -12.28 16.80 4.98
N PRO A 335 -13.26 17.33 4.23
CA PRO A 335 -13.60 18.75 4.12
C PRO A 335 -14.20 19.35 5.42
N THR A 336 -14.12 20.68 5.57
CA THR A 336 -14.77 21.45 6.65
C THR A 336 -15.35 22.77 6.14
N GLU A 337 -16.52 23.22 6.61
CA GLU A 337 -17.04 24.54 6.23
C GLU A 337 -16.47 25.68 7.09
N ASP A 338 -15.80 25.35 8.19
CA ASP A 338 -15.19 26.34 9.07
C ASP A 338 -13.82 26.80 8.53
N THR A 339 -13.83 27.93 7.83
CA THR A 339 -12.63 28.59 7.28
C THR A 339 -11.64 29.11 8.34
N MET A 340 -11.98 29.03 9.62
CA MET A 340 -11.12 29.36 10.76
C MET A 340 -10.64 28.12 11.52
N ALA A 341 -11.02 26.90 11.07
CA ALA A 341 -10.63 25.67 11.74
C ALA A 341 -9.09 25.56 11.80
N PRO A 342 -8.52 25.11 12.93
CA PRO A 342 -7.09 24.92 13.05
C PRO A 342 -6.60 23.80 12.13
N ILE A 343 -5.42 23.99 11.56
CA ILE A 343 -4.70 22.92 10.85
C ILE A 343 -3.82 22.21 11.87
N GLN A 344 -4.20 20.98 12.19
CA GLN A 344 -3.55 20.10 13.15
C GLN A 344 -2.99 18.84 12.50
N PHE A 345 -1.79 18.44 12.93
CA PHE A 345 -1.14 17.21 12.52
C PHE A 345 -0.24 16.63 13.61
N ARG A 346 0.14 15.37 13.43
CA ARG A 346 1.08 14.64 14.29
C ARG A 346 2.20 14.05 13.42
N LEU A 347 3.38 14.00 13.99
CA LEU A 347 4.55 13.31 13.45
C LEU A 347 4.92 12.24 14.46
N ASP A 348 4.69 10.99 14.08
CA ASP A 348 5.05 9.82 14.87
C ASP A 348 6.23 9.15 14.19
N ASP A 349 7.26 8.82 14.96
CA ASP A 349 8.43 8.15 14.42
C ASP A 349 8.98 7.14 15.42
N GLN A 350 9.76 6.19 14.92
CA GLN A 350 10.51 5.30 15.79
C GLN A 350 11.57 6.12 16.55
N SER A 351 12.48 6.77 15.84
CA SER A 351 13.42 7.65 16.50
C SER A 351 12.74 8.97 16.95
N LEU A 352 13.37 9.70 17.89
CA LEU A 352 12.77 10.96 18.34
C LEU A 352 12.76 11.98 17.21
N LEU A 353 11.72 12.79 17.15
CA LEU A 353 11.65 13.90 16.21
C LEU A 353 12.63 15.01 16.57
N VAL A 354 13.37 15.54 15.59
CA VAL A 354 14.17 16.75 15.73
C VAL A 354 13.23 17.95 15.62
N LYS A 355 12.64 18.37 16.74
CA LYS A 355 11.57 19.39 16.73
C LYS A 355 11.90 20.67 15.94
N PRO A 356 13.11 21.26 16.00
CA PRO A 356 13.43 22.46 15.21
C PRO A 356 13.51 22.24 13.70
N SER A 357 13.60 20.98 13.23
CA SER A 357 13.55 20.64 11.81
C SER A 357 12.15 20.73 11.22
N VAL A 358 11.10 20.75 12.06
CA VAL A 358 9.71 20.77 11.60
C VAL A 358 9.44 22.09 10.87
N LYS A 359 9.10 22.00 9.59
CA LYS A 359 8.63 23.12 8.76
C LYS A 359 7.18 22.91 8.36
N PHE A 360 6.43 24.00 8.30
CA PHE A 360 5.02 23.99 7.93
C PHE A 360 4.73 25.10 6.92
N PHE A 361 4.18 24.70 5.78
CA PHE A 361 3.80 25.61 4.71
C PHE A 361 2.32 25.43 4.36
N LEU A 362 1.64 26.55 4.12
CA LEU A 362 0.29 26.59 3.56
C LEU A 362 0.35 27.32 2.22
N ASP A 363 0.06 26.61 1.12
CA ASP A 363 0.23 27.11 -0.26
C ASP A 363 1.60 27.76 -0.50
N ASP A 364 2.66 27.09 -0.03
CA ASP A 364 4.07 27.54 -0.06
C ASP A 364 4.41 28.77 0.79
N ILE A 365 3.46 29.30 1.57
CA ILE A 365 3.75 30.32 2.57
C ILE A 365 4.36 29.62 3.78
N ASP A 366 5.63 29.93 4.11
CA ASP A 366 6.27 29.43 5.33
C ASP A 366 5.58 30.04 6.56
N LEU A 367 4.84 29.20 7.28
CA LEU A 367 4.12 29.55 8.50
C LEU A 367 4.71 28.83 9.71
N THR A 368 5.94 28.31 9.61
CA THR A 368 6.63 27.57 10.67
C THR A 368 6.67 28.38 11.98
N ALA A 369 6.92 29.69 11.91
CA ALA A 369 6.96 30.56 13.08
C ALA A 369 5.60 30.72 13.78
N LYS A 370 4.49 30.38 13.11
CA LYS A 370 3.12 30.42 13.65
C LYS A 370 2.65 29.06 14.16
N LEU A 371 3.47 28.02 14.02
CA LEU A 371 3.14 26.67 14.45
C LEU A 371 3.37 26.52 15.96
N THR A 372 2.39 25.96 16.66
CA THR A 372 2.50 25.62 18.08
C THR A 372 2.50 24.11 18.26
N ALA A 373 3.19 23.59 19.27
CA ALA A 373 3.25 22.16 19.54
C ALA A 373 2.88 21.87 21.00
N SER A 374 1.89 21.01 21.23
CA SER A 374 1.46 20.56 22.56
C SER A 374 1.02 19.10 22.50
N ASN A 375 1.47 18.28 23.46
CA ASN A 375 1.13 16.86 23.55
C ASN A 375 1.34 16.07 22.24
N GLY A 376 2.43 16.36 21.52
CA GLY A 376 2.75 15.70 20.24
C GLY A 376 1.95 16.22 19.03
N VAL A 377 1.01 17.15 19.23
CA VAL A 377 0.20 17.73 18.15
C VAL A 377 0.76 19.10 17.77
N PHE A 378 1.06 19.26 16.49
CA PHE A 378 1.38 20.54 15.88
C PHE A 378 0.08 21.20 15.41
N THR A 379 -0.08 22.49 15.72
CA THR A 379 -1.30 23.26 15.44
C THR A 379 -0.94 24.62 14.85
N TYR A 380 -1.50 24.91 13.68
CA TYR A 380 -1.59 26.25 13.11
C TYR A 380 -3.04 26.76 13.24
N GLN A 381 -3.22 27.92 13.86
CA GLN A 381 -4.52 28.58 13.98
C GLN A 381 -4.59 29.72 12.97
N PRO A 382 -5.52 29.69 11.99
CA PRO A 382 -5.73 30.80 11.08
C PRO A 382 -6.08 32.09 11.83
N GLU A 383 -5.43 33.20 11.46
CA GLU A 383 -5.71 34.55 11.99
C GLU A 383 -6.90 35.22 11.28
N GLN A 384 -7.22 34.75 10.08
CA GLN A 384 -8.29 35.23 9.21
C GLN A 384 -8.93 34.04 8.49
N PRO A 385 -10.21 34.15 8.07
CA PRO A 385 -10.86 33.12 7.28
C PRO A 385 -10.02 32.76 6.07
N ILE A 386 -9.68 31.48 5.93
CA ILE A 386 -8.97 30.98 4.76
C ILE A 386 -9.91 31.08 3.55
N LYS A 387 -9.41 31.72 2.49
CA LYS A 387 -10.14 31.99 1.25
C LYS A 387 -9.55 31.14 0.12
N PRO A 388 -10.35 30.83 -0.92
CA PRO A 388 -9.84 30.14 -2.09
C PRO A 388 -8.57 30.77 -2.63
N PRO A 389 -7.55 29.96 -3.01
CA PRO A 389 -6.30 30.49 -3.51
C PRO A 389 -6.51 31.32 -4.77
N GLY A 390 -5.86 32.49 -4.79
CA GLY A 390 -5.77 33.37 -5.94
C GLY A 390 -4.66 32.95 -6.91
N PHE A 391 -4.43 33.76 -7.96
CA PHE A 391 -3.25 33.56 -8.81
C PHE A 391 -1.98 33.76 -7.99
N SER A 392 -1.14 32.73 -7.92
CA SER A 392 0.15 32.77 -7.24
C SER A 392 1.27 32.97 -8.24
N THR A 393 2.24 33.82 -7.89
CA THR A 393 3.45 33.99 -8.70
C THR A 393 4.47 32.87 -8.54
N SER A 394 4.25 31.99 -7.57
CA SER A 394 5.07 30.79 -7.33
C SER A 394 4.41 29.58 -8.01
N PRO A 395 5.04 29.01 -9.06
CA PRO A 395 4.54 27.80 -9.73
C PRO A 395 4.46 26.56 -8.82
N ARG A 396 5.10 26.59 -7.64
CA ARG A 396 5.03 25.52 -6.64
C ARG A 396 3.60 25.27 -6.17
N SER A 397 2.83 26.36 -6.01
CA SER A 397 1.45 26.34 -5.51
C SER A 397 0.41 26.03 -6.58
N TRP A 398 0.85 25.79 -7.82
CA TRP A 398 -0.01 25.54 -8.96
C TRP A 398 -0.47 24.08 -8.98
N GLN A 399 -1.64 23.85 -9.57
CA GLN A 399 -2.18 22.49 -9.73
C GLN A 399 -1.25 21.69 -10.63
N ARG A 400 -0.77 20.53 -10.16
CA ARG A 400 0.16 19.70 -10.94
C ARG A 400 -0.42 18.35 -11.34
N THR A 401 -0.07 17.92 -12.54
CA THR A 401 -0.21 16.52 -12.98
C THR A 401 1.17 15.91 -13.10
N ASN A 402 1.37 14.72 -12.58
CA ASN A 402 2.63 13.97 -12.66
C ASN A 402 2.30 12.54 -13.09
N TYR A 403 2.54 12.22 -14.36
CA TYR A 403 2.15 10.93 -14.91
C TYR A 403 2.81 9.79 -14.14
N VAL A 404 1.99 8.91 -13.54
CA VAL A 404 2.38 7.78 -12.68
C VAL A 404 3.41 8.08 -11.57
N GLY A 405 3.55 9.35 -11.20
CA GLY A 405 4.58 9.80 -10.26
C GLY A 405 6.00 9.64 -10.79
N ALA A 406 6.23 9.77 -12.11
CA ALA A 406 7.54 9.57 -12.74
C ALA A 406 8.55 10.70 -12.45
N LEU A 407 8.09 11.84 -11.94
CA LEU A 407 8.88 13.03 -11.67
C LEU A 407 8.91 13.42 -10.20
N THR A 408 9.98 14.08 -9.76
CA THR A 408 10.02 14.85 -8.51
C THR A 408 9.86 16.35 -8.79
N PHE A 409 9.36 17.06 -7.78
CA PHE A 409 9.11 18.50 -7.81
C PHE A 409 9.81 19.11 -6.58
N THR A 410 11.00 19.66 -6.77
CA THR A 410 11.92 20.00 -5.67
C THR A 410 12.47 21.42 -5.79
N GLU A 411 13.36 21.78 -4.87
CA GLU A 411 14.14 23.02 -4.88
C GLU A 411 15.50 22.76 -5.55
N PRO A 412 15.89 23.50 -6.60
CA PRO A 412 17.25 23.43 -7.08
C PRO A 412 18.19 24.02 -6.01
N PRO A 413 19.32 23.36 -5.68
CA PRO A 413 20.19 23.79 -4.57
C PRO A 413 20.70 25.22 -4.68
N ASP A 414 20.83 25.73 -5.91
CA ASP A 414 21.36 27.06 -6.21
C ASP A 414 20.29 28.16 -6.28
N GLU A 415 19.00 27.81 -6.36
CA GLU A 415 17.90 28.77 -6.36
C GLU A 415 16.67 28.20 -5.65
N PRO A 416 16.65 28.19 -4.31
CA PRO A 416 15.56 27.59 -3.53
C PRO A 416 14.18 28.22 -3.77
N SER A 417 14.08 29.38 -4.42
CA SER A 417 12.78 29.95 -4.79
C SER A 417 12.14 29.30 -6.03
N ALA A 418 12.92 28.60 -6.87
CA ALA A 418 12.47 28.03 -8.14
C ALA A 418 11.97 26.59 -8.03
N LEU A 419 10.93 26.24 -8.77
CA LEU A 419 10.49 24.84 -8.86
C LEU A 419 11.36 24.07 -9.85
N ARG A 420 12.03 23.02 -9.40
CA ARG A 420 12.77 22.06 -10.24
C ARG A 420 11.94 20.79 -10.48
N VAL A 421 11.87 20.37 -11.72
CA VAL A 421 11.26 19.11 -12.15
C VAL A 421 12.35 18.20 -12.69
N THR A 422 12.55 17.04 -12.06
CA THR A 422 13.51 16.02 -12.49
C THR A 422 12.88 14.65 -12.50
N ARG A 423 13.50 13.72 -13.23
CA ARG A 423 13.10 12.33 -13.21
C ARG A 423 13.27 11.71 -11.84
N ASP A 424 12.26 10.93 -11.44
CA ASP A 424 12.28 10.06 -10.26
C ASP A 424 12.41 8.59 -10.67
N LYS A 425 11.65 8.16 -11.70
CA LYS A 425 11.54 6.76 -12.10
C LYS A 425 12.18 6.50 -13.48
N PRO A 426 13.09 5.52 -13.59
CA PRO A 426 13.72 5.17 -14.87
C PRO A 426 12.71 4.53 -15.83
N ASN A 427 12.88 4.79 -17.13
CA ASN A 427 12.13 4.23 -18.27
C ASN A 427 10.60 4.42 -18.27
N VAL A 428 10.09 5.46 -17.60
CA VAL A 428 8.67 5.82 -17.60
C VAL A 428 8.45 7.15 -18.32
N ASP A 429 7.27 7.33 -18.91
CA ASP A 429 6.79 8.60 -19.47
C ASP A 429 6.77 9.68 -18.37
N THR A 430 7.29 10.85 -18.69
CA THR A 430 7.49 11.99 -17.78
C THR A 430 6.55 13.14 -18.06
N SER A 431 5.40 12.89 -18.69
CA SER A 431 4.38 13.90 -18.93
C SER A 431 3.95 14.60 -17.64
N PHE A 432 3.97 15.93 -17.68
CA PHE A 432 3.48 16.74 -16.56
C PHE A 432 2.82 18.03 -17.01
N SER A 433 2.13 18.66 -16.05
CA SER A 433 1.67 20.03 -16.20
C SER A 433 1.63 20.73 -14.85
N LEU A 434 1.81 22.05 -14.88
CA LEU A 434 1.62 23.00 -13.79
C LEU A 434 0.57 24.00 -14.27
N THR A 435 -0.61 24.02 -13.66
CA THR A 435 -1.73 24.90 -14.04
C THR A 435 -2.02 25.89 -12.92
N SER A 436 -1.95 27.18 -13.23
CA SER A 436 -2.25 28.24 -12.28
C SER A 436 -3.69 28.20 -11.81
N TRP A 437 -3.93 28.69 -10.61
CA TRP A 437 -5.27 29.15 -10.26
C TRP A 437 -5.71 30.29 -11.20
N PRO A 438 -7.03 30.48 -11.45
CA PRO A 438 -7.48 31.48 -12.41
C PRO A 438 -7.12 32.91 -12.00
N ALA A 439 -6.47 33.66 -12.88
CA ALA A 439 -6.23 35.10 -12.73
C ALA A 439 -7.45 35.90 -13.21
N PRO A 440 -7.94 36.89 -12.45
CA PRO A 440 -9.03 37.76 -12.90
C PRO A 440 -8.56 38.72 -14.00
N VAL A 441 -9.33 38.80 -15.10
CA VAL A 441 -9.02 39.64 -16.26
C VAL A 441 -10.24 40.48 -16.67
N LEU A 442 -10.00 41.47 -17.52
CA LEU A 442 -11.02 42.28 -18.17
C LEU A 442 -11.06 41.91 -19.66
N PRO A 443 -12.23 41.98 -20.31
CA PRO A 443 -12.36 41.64 -21.73
C PRO A 443 -11.66 42.68 -22.62
N ASN A 444 -11.10 42.21 -23.73
CA ASN A 444 -10.40 43.03 -24.73
C ASN A 444 -9.24 43.87 -24.16
N GLN A 445 -8.56 43.37 -23.13
CA GLN A 445 -7.38 44.02 -22.53
C GLN A 445 -6.11 43.23 -22.83
N THR A 446 -4.99 43.93 -22.82
CA THR A 446 -3.67 43.34 -23.05
C THR A 446 -2.99 43.00 -21.74
N TYR A 447 -2.38 41.81 -21.69
CA TYR A 447 -1.67 41.25 -20.56
C TYR A 447 -0.27 40.81 -20.98
N ARG A 448 0.66 40.82 -20.02
CA ARG A 448 2.02 40.31 -20.15
C ARG A 448 2.21 39.13 -19.21
N LEU A 449 2.54 37.98 -19.76
CA LEU A 449 3.03 36.82 -19.02
C LEU A 449 4.56 36.90 -18.97
N LEU A 450 5.10 37.09 -17.77
CA LEU A 450 6.53 37.12 -17.48
C LEU A 450 6.88 35.88 -16.67
N PHE A 451 7.98 35.21 -17.00
CA PHE A 451 8.46 34.06 -16.25
C PHE A 451 9.96 33.84 -16.50
N THR A 452 10.63 33.18 -15.57
CA THR A 452 12.05 32.83 -15.71
C THR A 452 12.21 31.32 -15.69
N VAL A 453 12.91 30.78 -16.68
CA VAL A 453 13.08 29.33 -16.84
C VAL A 453 14.53 28.98 -17.16
N ARG A 454 14.90 27.74 -16.85
CA ARG A 454 16.05 27.05 -17.44
C ARG A 454 15.75 25.58 -17.59
N HIS A 455 16.29 24.95 -18.62
CA HIS A 455 16.11 23.53 -18.90
C HIS A 455 17.19 23.06 -19.87
N ASP A 456 17.55 21.80 -19.78
CA ASP A 456 18.60 21.19 -20.61
C ASP A 456 18.04 20.28 -21.73
N VAL A 457 16.74 20.39 -21.98
CA VAL A 457 16.04 19.67 -23.06
C VAL A 457 15.46 20.64 -24.09
N PRO A 458 15.40 20.28 -25.39
CA PRO A 458 14.77 21.12 -26.41
C PRO A 458 13.24 21.02 -26.34
N LEU A 459 12.56 22.14 -26.11
CA LEU A 459 11.11 22.25 -25.90
C LEU A 459 10.42 23.00 -27.06
N PHE A 460 10.57 22.46 -28.28
CA PHE A 460 9.93 22.96 -29.49
C PHE A 460 8.59 22.25 -29.77
N GLY A 461 7.64 22.95 -30.38
CA GLY A 461 6.50 22.28 -31.04
C GLY A 461 5.47 21.61 -30.12
N ASN A 462 5.44 21.94 -28.82
CA ASN A 462 4.38 21.52 -27.89
C ASN A 462 3.04 22.20 -28.24
N LYS A 463 2.42 21.78 -29.34
CA LYS A 463 1.18 22.37 -29.88
C LYS A 463 -0.03 21.98 -29.02
N GLY A 464 -0.38 22.86 -28.08
CA GLY A 464 -1.77 23.10 -27.70
C GLY A 464 -2.33 22.44 -26.44
N LYS A 465 -1.54 21.75 -25.61
CA LYS A 465 -2.05 21.15 -24.35
C LYS A 465 -1.29 21.47 -23.06
N HIS A 466 -0.01 21.86 -23.13
CA HIS A 466 0.82 22.02 -21.93
C HIS A 466 1.27 23.46 -21.68
N ASN A 467 1.87 24.16 -22.65
CA ASN A 467 2.22 25.59 -22.50
C ASN A 467 1.14 26.47 -23.12
N VAL A 468 0.14 26.86 -22.32
CA VAL A 468 -1.07 27.50 -22.84
C VAL A 468 -1.75 28.44 -21.84
N ILE A 469 -2.29 29.54 -22.36
CA ILE A 469 -3.23 30.42 -21.65
C ILE A 469 -4.64 30.10 -22.11
N THR A 470 -5.51 29.75 -21.17
CA THR A 470 -6.93 29.45 -21.42
C THR A 470 -7.80 30.52 -20.80
N TRP A 471 -8.75 31.07 -21.58
CA TRP A 471 -9.66 32.12 -21.15
C TRP A 471 -11.03 31.53 -20.81
N ARG A 472 -11.71 32.11 -19.81
CA ARG A 472 -13.06 31.70 -19.43
C ARG A 472 -14.02 32.88 -19.26
N ASP A 473 -15.30 32.64 -19.53
CA ASP A 473 -16.41 33.56 -19.26
C ASP A 473 -16.89 33.47 -17.79
N ALA A 474 -17.93 34.23 -17.45
CA ALA A 474 -18.49 34.28 -16.09
C ALA A 474 -19.03 32.92 -15.64
N GLU A 475 -19.52 32.13 -16.58
CA GLU A 475 -20.02 30.77 -16.40
C GLU A 475 -18.88 29.72 -16.36
N GLN A 476 -17.62 30.13 -16.40
CA GLN A 476 -16.40 29.30 -16.44
C GLN A 476 -16.24 28.43 -17.70
N ASN A 477 -16.99 28.69 -18.77
CA ASN A 477 -16.78 28.02 -20.05
C ASN A 477 -15.48 28.50 -20.69
N VAL A 478 -14.76 27.60 -21.37
CA VAL A 478 -13.59 28.00 -22.16
C VAL A 478 -14.06 28.83 -23.35
N ILE A 479 -13.50 30.03 -23.52
CA ILE A 479 -13.85 30.95 -24.61
C ILE A 479 -12.63 31.35 -25.43
N GLY A 480 -12.89 31.62 -26.71
CA GLY A 480 -11.82 31.95 -27.66
C GLY A 480 -10.87 30.78 -27.92
N LYS A 481 -9.83 31.05 -28.71
CA LYS A 481 -8.76 30.08 -28.96
C LYS A 481 -7.72 30.17 -27.83
N PRO A 482 -7.35 29.06 -27.16
CA PRO A 482 -6.24 29.08 -26.21
C PRO A 482 -4.95 29.60 -26.85
N VAL A 483 -4.18 30.38 -26.09
CA VAL A 483 -2.94 31.01 -26.58
C VAL A 483 -1.77 30.13 -26.16
N SER A 484 -1.23 29.37 -27.10
CA SER A 484 -0.04 28.54 -26.87
C SER A 484 1.25 29.35 -26.98
N PHE A 485 2.27 28.95 -26.23
CA PHE A 485 3.61 29.53 -26.31
C PHE A 485 4.70 28.45 -26.22
N GLU A 486 5.90 28.76 -26.72
CA GLU A 486 7.04 27.84 -26.75
C GLU A 486 8.12 28.27 -25.77
N LEU A 487 8.82 27.29 -25.19
CA LEU A 487 9.97 27.52 -24.30
C LEU A 487 11.29 27.51 -25.10
N GLY A 488 11.32 26.78 -26.22
CA GLY A 488 12.36 26.86 -27.25
C GLY A 488 13.53 25.89 -27.03
N ALA A 489 14.71 26.27 -27.52
CA ALA A 489 15.94 25.49 -27.37
C ALA A 489 16.33 25.32 -25.90
N GLU A 490 17.21 24.36 -25.62
CA GLU A 490 17.85 24.22 -24.31
C GLU A 490 18.43 25.57 -23.82
N CYS A 491 18.25 25.85 -22.54
CA CYS A 491 18.75 27.05 -21.91
C CYS A 491 19.13 26.72 -20.46
N THR A 492 20.40 26.39 -20.24
CA THR A 492 20.91 25.97 -18.92
C THR A 492 21.23 27.15 -17.99
N VAL A 493 21.15 28.38 -18.50
CA VAL A 493 21.20 29.61 -17.72
C VAL A 493 19.79 30.18 -17.57
N TRP A 494 19.53 30.88 -16.46
CA TRP A 494 18.23 31.51 -16.23
C TRP A 494 17.87 32.49 -17.35
N LYS A 495 16.73 32.24 -18.01
CA LYS A 495 16.21 33.04 -19.11
C LYS A 495 14.88 33.65 -18.73
N ASN A 496 14.84 34.98 -18.73
CA ASN A 496 13.60 35.74 -18.59
C ASN A 496 12.83 35.68 -19.93
N CYS A 497 11.57 35.32 -19.85
CA CYS A 497 10.66 35.19 -20.98
C CYS A 497 9.47 36.13 -20.78
N GLU A 498 9.00 36.72 -21.87
CA GLU A 498 7.85 37.62 -21.88
C GLU A 498 6.93 37.28 -23.06
N LEU A 499 5.64 37.17 -22.81
CA LEU A 499 4.60 36.99 -23.82
C LEU A 499 3.51 38.03 -23.62
N THR A 500 3.20 38.79 -24.67
CA THR A 500 2.06 39.72 -24.68
C THR A 500 0.84 39.05 -25.32
N VAL A 501 -0.30 39.07 -24.63
CA VAL A 501 -1.57 38.47 -25.09
C VAL A 501 -2.74 39.42 -24.87
N THR A 502 -3.78 39.29 -25.69
CA THR A 502 -5.03 40.06 -25.53
C THR A 502 -6.18 39.13 -25.19
N SER A 503 -6.95 39.48 -24.16
CA SER A 503 -8.09 38.68 -23.72
C SER A 503 -9.26 38.75 -24.74
N PRO A 504 -9.98 37.64 -24.99
CA PRO A 504 -11.18 37.65 -25.82
C PRO A 504 -12.31 38.53 -25.26
N ALA A 505 -13.31 38.82 -26.10
CA ALA A 505 -14.56 39.39 -25.64
C ALA A 505 -15.20 38.47 -24.59
N ASN A 506 -15.73 39.06 -23.51
CA ASN A 506 -16.36 38.39 -22.37
C ASN A 506 -15.42 37.58 -21.45
N ALA A 507 -14.10 37.64 -21.64
CA ALA A 507 -13.16 37.00 -20.73
C ALA A 507 -13.18 37.66 -19.35
N VAL A 508 -13.33 36.86 -18.30
CA VAL A 508 -13.28 37.29 -16.90
C VAL A 508 -12.17 36.60 -16.11
N THR A 509 -11.72 35.42 -16.53
CA THR A 509 -10.55 34.76 -15.96
C THR A 509 -9.62 34.16 -17.02
N ALA A 510 -8.35 33.97 -16.64
CA ALA A 510 -7.34 33.28 -17.41
C ALA A 510 -6.59 32.26 -16.55
N THR A 511 -6.32 31.07 -17.06
CA THR A 511 -5.42 30.09 -16.43
C THR A 511 -4.20 29.88 -17.30
N ILE A 512 -3.03 29.80 -16.66
CA ILE A 512 -1.74 29.62 -17.32
C ILE A 512 -1.27 28.21 -17.02
N ARG A 513 -0.86 27.48 -18.05
CA ARG A 513 -0.28 26.15 -17.90
C ARG A 513 1.15 26.13 -18.43
N PHE A 514 2.04 25.47 -17.70
CA PHE A 514 3.35 25.02 -18.15
C PHE A 514 3.41 23.50 -18.15
N GLY A 515 4.26 22.92 -18.98
CA GLY A 515 4.58 21.50 -18.97
C GLY A 515 4.89 20.97 -20.36
N PHE A 516 5.10 19.67 -20.45
CA PHE A 516 5.31 18.99 -21.71
C PHE A 516 5.14 17.48 -21.56
N ASP A 517 4.88 16.85 -22.70
CA ASP A 517 4.79 15.39 -22.88
C ASP A 517 6.03 14.85 -23.62
N THR A 518 6.60 15.69 -24.50
CA THR A 518 7.79 15.36 -25.30
C THR A 518 8.75 16.55 -25.31
N PRO A 519 10.08 16.32 -25.19
CA PRO A 519 10.74 15.04 -24.91
C PRO A 519 10.51 14.57 -23.46
N ASN A 520 10.74 13.29 -23.21
CA ASN A 520 10.83 12.78 -21.84
C ASN A 520 12.08 13.32 -21.14
N LEU A 521 12.00 13.55 -19.83
CA LEU A 521 13.14 13.77 -18.96
C LEU A 521 13.84 12.43 -18.65
N TYR A 522 15.15 12.41 -18.88
CA TYR A 522 16.03 11.31 -18.51
C TYR A 522 16.87 11.71 -17.30
N ASP A 523 17.64 10.76 -16.76
CA ASP A 523 18.44 10.95 -15.56
C ASP A 523 19.45 12.09 -15.78
N GLY A 524 19.44 13.07 -14.87
CA GLY A 524 20.25 14.29 -14.98
C GLY A 524 19.55 15.45 -15.71
N HIS A 525 18.50 15.19 -16.51
CA HIS A 525 17.70 16.26 -17.12
C HIS A 525 16.82 16.99 -16.11
N TYR A 526 16.57 18.27 -16.37
CA TYR A 526 15.76 19.12 -15.50
C TYR A 526 14.96 20.19 -16.26
N PHE A 527 13.83 20.58 -15.66
CA PHE A 527 13.10 21.79 -16.01
C PHE A 527 12.91 22.62 -14.74
N ASP A 528 13.47 23.84 -14.73
CA ASP A 528 13.30 24.77 -13.64
C ASP A 528 12.48 26.00 -14.07
N ILE A 529 11.59 26.44 -13.20
CA ILE A 529 10.78 27.65 -13.41
C ILE A 529 10.70 28.48 -12.12
N LEU A 530 10.84 29.80 -12.26
CA LEU A 530 10.67 30.76 -11.17
C LEU A 530 9.84 31.97 -11.61
N GLU A 531 9.23 32.64 -10.63
CA GLU A 531 8.57 33.96 -10.77
C GLU A 531 7.64 34.09 -12.00
N VAL A 532 6.46 33.47 -11.96
CA VAL A 532 5.46 33.66 -13.02
C VAL A 532 4.54 34.83 -12.69
N LYS A 533 4.62 35.92 -13.45
CA LYS A 533 3.76 37.09 -13.29
C LYS A 533 2.82 37.22 -14.48
N PHE A 534 1.56 37.55 -14.23
CA PHE A 534 0.57 37.83 -15.26
C PHE A 534 0.04 39.25 -15.05
N GLU A 535 0.66 40.20 -15.73
CA GLU A 535 0.46 41.63 -15.51
C GLU A 535 -0.51 42.22 -16.53
N GLY A 536 -1.46 43.02 -16.08
CA GLY A 536 -2.38 43.78 -16.92
C GLY A 536 -3.50 44.40 -16.08
N PRO A 537 -4.51 45.01 -16.73
CA PRO A 537 -5.66 45.55 -16.02
C PRO A 537 -6.36 44.47 -15.19
N ALA A 538 -6.40 44.65 -13.87
CA ALA A 538 -6.99 43.66 -12.96
C ALA A 538 -8.51 43.65 -13.09
N GLY A 539 -9.07 42.47 -13.38
CA GLY A 539 -10.51 42.23 -13.22
C GLY A 539 -10.90 42.25 -11.74
N LYS A 540 -12.21 42.25 -11.45
CA LYS A 540 -12.67 41.95 -10.10
C LYS A 540 -12.35 40.49 -9.79
N GLU A 541 -11.73 40.25 -8.64
CA GLU A 541 -11.52 38.90 -8.16
C GLU A 541 -12.89 38.26 -7.86
N ASP A 542 -13.26 37.29 -8.68
CA ASP A 542 -14.42 36.44 -8.47
C ASP A 542 -13.94 35.05 -8.02
N LEU A 543 -14.23 34.75 -6.75
CA LEU A 543 -13.93 33.46 -6.13
C LEU A 543 -15.12 32.49 -6.24
N THR A 544 -16.23 32.91 -6.84
CA THR A 544 -17.43 32.08 -7.02
C THR A 544 -17.09 30.84 -7.85
N GLY A 545 -17.44 29.66 -7.34
CA GLY A 545 -17.13 28.38 -7.97
C GLY A 545 -15.68 27.90 -7.82
N ARG A 546 -14.79 28.68 -7.18
CA ARG A 546 -13.43 28.21 -6.85
C ARG A 546 -13.46 27.34 -5.60
N LEU A 547 -12.62 26.31 -5.60
CA LEU A 547 -12.43 25.48 -4.44
C LEU A 547 -11.54 26.17 -3.44
N ASN A 548 -11.97 26.17 -2.19
CA ASN A 548 -11.17 26.59 -1.05
C ASN A 548 -10.23 25.44 -0.65
N LEU A 549 -9.38 25.02 -1.59
CA LEU A 549 -8.51 23.85 -1.52
C LEU A 549 -7.06 24.31 -1.36
N HIS A 550 -6.40 23.84 -0.31
CA HIS A 550 -5.06 24.30 0.06
C HIS A 550 -4.09 23.14 0.19
N THR A 551 -2.85 23.38 -0.21
CA THR A 551 -1.74 22.44 0.01
C THR A 551 -1.09 22.74 1.35
N VAL A 552 -0.90 21.69 2.16
CA VAL A 552 -0.17 21.72 3.43
C VAL A 552 1.10 20.89 3.25
N ARG A 553 2.27 21.54 3.19
CA ARG A 553 3.57 20.86 3.12
C ARG A 553 4.20 20.82 4.50
N ILE A 554 4.64 19.64 4.91
CA ILE A 554 5.29 19.41 6.20
C ILE A 554 6.63 18.74 5.94
N MET A 555 7.69 19.34 6.47
CA MET A 555 9.03 18.75 6.45
C MET A 555 9.46 18.47 7.88
N ALA A 556 10.17 17.36 8.09
CA ALA A 556 10.75 17.04 9.38
C ALA A 556 11.93 16.07 9.23
N GLU A 557 12.77 16.01 10.25
CA GLU A 557 13.85 15.04 10.38
C GLU A 557 13.76 14.38 11.76
N ASP A 558 14.09 13.11 11.82
CA ASP A 558 14.19 12.35 13.06
C ASP A 558 15.65 12.26 13.55
N MET A 559 15.88 11.55 14.65
CA MET A 559 17.23 11.39 15.22
C MET A 559 18.09 10.39 14.46
N ALA A 560 17.49 9.50 13.67
CA ALA A 560 18.21 8.62 12.74
C ALA A 560 18.69 9.37 11.48
N GLY A 561 18.20 10.58 11.26
CA GLY A 561 18.51 11.41 10.10
C GLY A 561 17.61 11.13 8.91
N CYS A 562 16.54 10.33 9.08
CA CYS A 562 15.56 10.13 8.02
C CYS A 562 14.67 11.37 7.93
N ARG A 563 14.31 11.73 6.69
CA ARG A 563 13.65 12.99 6.36
C ARG A 563 12.27 12.76 5.78
N LEU A 564 11.30 13.41 6.40
CA LEU A 564 9.96 13.60 5.86
C LEU A 564 9.92 14.91 5.04
N ASP A 565 9.35 14.84 3.85
CA ASP A 565 8.90 15.98 3.07
C ASP A 565 7.62 15.58 2.33
N GLU A 566 6.47 15.91 2.93
CA GLU A 566 5.19 15.45 2.43
C GLU A 566 4.18 16.59 2.28
N GLU A 567 3.45 16.53 1.17
CA GLU A 567 2.29 17.37 0.93
C GLU A 567 0.99 16.64 1.29
N ARG A 568 0.08 17.39 1.90
CA ARG A 568 -1.31 17.03 2.17
C ARG A 568 -2.22 18.12 1.62
N ILE A 569 -3.51 17.85 1.57
CA ILE A 569 -4.50 18.82 1.12
C ILE A 569 -5.53 19.01 2.24
N ILE A 570 -6.04 20.23 2.36
CA ILE A 570 -7.22 20.56 3.15
C ILE A 570 -8.24 21.27 2.28
N LEU A 571 -9.51 20.88 2.39
CA LEU A 571 -10.62 21.45 1.64
C LEU A 571 -11.59 22.15 2.59
N TYR A 572 -11.78 23.44 2.41
CA TYR A 572 -12.82 24.19 3.11
C TYR A 572 -14.13 24.19 2.29
N ASP A 573 -14.90 23.11 2.43
CA ASP A 573 -16.20 22.93 1.77
C ASP A 573 -17.18 22.28 2.74
N LYS A 574 -18.48 22.41 2.45
CA LYS A 574 -19.54 21.73 3.21
C LYS A 574 -19.37 20.21 3.09
N PRO A 575 -19.20 19.49 4.21
CA PRO A 575 -19.20 18.03 4.20
C PRO A 575 -20.49 17.46 3.61
N ALA A 576 -20.41 16.26 3.06
CA ALA A 576 -21.61 15.54 2.62
C ALA A 576 -22.50 15.24 3.84
N THR A 577 -23.81 15.34 3.64
CA THR A 577 -24.83 15.07 4.68
C THR A 577 -25.71 13.86 4.36
N SER A 578 -25.52 13.29 3.18
CA SER A 578 -26.24 12.13 2.65
C SER A 578 -25.31 11.35 1.72
N ASN A 579 -25.63 10.09 1.46
CA ASN A 579 -24.77 9.15 0.76
C ASN A 579 -23.39 9.02 1.42
N ILE A 580 -23.35 9.08 2.75
CA ILE A 580 -22.12 8.89 3.51
C ILE A 580 -21.85 7.38 3.59
N VAL A 581 -20.81 6.96 2.89
CA VAL A 581 -20.34 5.59 2.83
C VAL A 581 -19.26 5.37 3.88
N THR A 582 -19.52 4.45 4.79
CA THR A 582 -18.60 4.06 5.86
C THR A 582 -18.48 2.54 5.91
N MET A 583 -17.60 2.03 6.77
CA MET A 583 -17.48 0.60 7.03
C MET A 583 -17.90 0.29 8.46
N ARG A 584 -18.64 -0.82 8.62
CA ARG A 584 -18.88 -1.44 9.92
C ARG A 584 -17.59 -2.12 10.40
N ASP A 585 -17.50 -2.42 11.69
CA ASP A 585 -16.35 -3.08 12.32
C ASP A 585 -15.98 -4.45 11.72
N ASP A 586 -16.90 -5.10 11.00
CA ASP A 586 -16.67 -6.35 10.29
C ASP A 586 -16.41 -6.16 8.78
N GLY A 587 -16.18 -4.93 8.30
CA GLY A 587 -15.85 -4.64 6.90
C GLY A 587 -17.05 -4.47 5.97
N PHE A 588 -18.29 -4.63 6.45
CA PHE A 588 -19.47 -4.36 5.64
C PHE A 588 -19.65 -2.87 5.34
N VAL A 589 -20.00 -2.56 4.09
CA VAL A 589 -20.31 -1.20 3.65
C VAL A 589 -21.62 -0.72 4.29
N LEU A 590 -21.62 0.52 4.78
CA LEU A 590 -22.80 1.22 5.26
C LEU A 590 -23.02 2.47 4.41
N ILE A 591 -24.22 2.66 3.87
CA ILE A 591 -24.64 3.89 3.20
C ILE A 591 -25.62 4.61 4.12
N ASP A 592 -25.26 5.81 4.58
CA ASP A 592 -26.01 6.56 5.59
C ASP A 592 -26.34 5.71 6.84
N GLY A 593 -25.38 4.89 7.26
CA GLY A 593 -25.50 3.99 8.42
C GLY A 593 -26.30 2.70 8.15
N LYS A 594 -26.82 2.49 6.94
CA LYS A 594 -27.55 1.27 6.57
C LYS A 594 -26.64 0.29 5.84
N PRO A 595 -26.57 -0.99 6.27
CA PRO A 595 -25.79 -2.00 5.58
C PRO A 595 -26.17 -2.15 4.10
N PHE A 596 -25.15 -2.31 3.27
CA PHE A 596 -25.29 -2.49 1.83
C PHE A 596 -24.33 -3.60 1.38
N PHE A 597 -24.87 -4.64 0.75
CA PHE A 597 -24.10 -5.68 0.07
C PHE A 597 -24.06 -5.37 -1.44
N PRO A 598 -22.90 -5.01 -2.00
CA PRO A 598 -22.77 -4.76 -3.43
C PRO A 598 -22.93 -6.04 -4.25
N ILE A 599 -23.81 -5.99 -5.26
CA ILE A 599 -24.03 -7.02 -6.28
C ILE A 599 -23.82 -6.32 -7.62
N GLY A 600 -22.67 -6.56 -8.26
CA GLY A 600 -22.26 -5.70 -9.37
C GLY A 600 -21.63 -6.34 -10.59
N LEU A 601 -21.47 -5.50 -11.62
CA LEU A 601 -20.89 -5.90 -12.89
C LEU A 601 -19.79 -4.91 -13.33
N TYR A 602 -18.66 -5.47 -13.75
CA TYR A 602 -17.55 -4.71 -14.33
C TYR A 602 -17.86 -4.29 -15.77
N ALA A 603 -17.29 -3.16 -16.20
CA ALA A 603 -17.27 -2.69 -17.59
C ALA A 603 -18.65 -2.63 -18.26
N VAL A 604 -19.58 -1.89 -17.68
CA VAL A 604 -20.86 -1.54 -18.30
C VAL A 604 -20.62 -0.51 -19.42
N TRP A 605 -21.16 -0.80 -20.61
CA TRP A 605 -21.02 0.01 -21.83
C TRP A 605 -22.31 0.04 -22.64
N LYS A 606 -22.41 1.00 -23.56
CA LYS A 606 -23.35 0.93 -24.68
C LYS A 606 -22.99 -0.24 -25.59
N LYS A 607 -23.98 -1.07 -25.91
CA LYS A 607 -23.88 -2.25 -26.77
C LYS A 607 -25.18 -2.42 -27.55
N ASP A 608 -25.14 -3.14 -28.65
CA ASP A 608 -26.37 -3.47 -29.40
C ASP A 608 -27.39 -4.21 -28.52
N PHE A 609 -26.91 -5.06 -27.60
CA PHE A 609 -27.74 -5.75 -26.59
C PHE A 609 -28.60 -4.82 -25.73
N ASN A 610 -28.15 -3.59 -25.44
CA ASN A 610 -28.89 -2.59 -24.67
C ASN A 610 -29.34 -1.40 -25.53
N ASN A 611 -29.50 -1.59 -26.84
CA ASN A 611 -29.87 -0.54 -27.80
C ASN A 611 -28.95 0.68 -27.74
N ASN A 612 -27.67 0.47 -27.39
CA ASN A 612 -26.68 1.52 -27.18
C ASN A 612 -27.16 2.61 -26.20
N SER A 613 -27.87 2.21 -25.13
CA SER A 613 -28.46 3.11 -24.13
C SER A 613 -28.06 2.70 -22.71
N PHE A 614 -27.52 3.64 -21.94
CA PHE A 614 -27.26 3.39 -20.53
C PHE A 614 -28.54 3.24 -19.70
N ASP A 615 -29.62 3.95 -20.03
CA ASP A 615 -30.89 3.75 -19.33
C ASP A 615 -31.42 2.33 -19.49
N VAL A 616 -31.34 1.76 -20.70
CA VAL A 616 -31.72 0.35 -20.93
C VAL A 616 -30.78 -0.61 -20.18
N ALA A 617 -29.47 -0.32 -20.19
CA ALA A 617 -28.48 -1.12 -19.47
C ALA A 617 -28.75 -1.15 -17.97
N PHE A 618 -28.90 0.02 -17.33
CA PHE A 618 -29.12 0.14 -15.90
C PHE A 618 -30.49 -0.36 -15.46
N GLN A 619 -31.53 -0.21 -16.28
CA GLN A 619 -32.82 -0.84 -16.03
C GLN A 619 -32.69 -2.37 -16.04
N GLY A 620 -32.02 -2.94 -17.05
CA GLY A 620 -31.80 -4.38 -17.14
C GLY A 620 -30.97 -4.93 -15.96
N LEU A 621 -29.96 -4.19 -15.51
CA LEU A 621 -29.20 -4.51 -14.30
C LEU A 621 -30.11 -4.53 -13.06
N LYS A 622 -30.92 -3.49 -12.88
CA LYS A 622 -31.82 -3.37 -11.74
C LYS A 622 -32.86 -4.49 -11.71
N ASP A 623 -33.45 -4.82 -12.85
CA ASP A 623 -34.45 -5.88 -12.99
C ASP A 623 -33.86 -7.27 -12.68
N ALA A 624 -32.57 -7.47 -12.96
CA ALA A 624 -31.83 -8.68 -12.66
C ALA A 624 -31.30 -8.75 -11.20
N GLY A 625 -31.52 -7.71 -10.39
CA GLY A 625 -31.09 -7.67 -8.99
C GLY A 625 -29.71 -7.08 -8.73
N PHE A 626 -29.03 -6.53 -9.75
CA PHE A 626 -27.79 -5.79 -9.55
C PHE A 626 -28.07 -4.43 -8.90
N ASN A 627 -27.14 -3.98 -8.05
CA ASN A 627 -27.22 -2.69 -7.37
C ASN A 627 -25.90 -1.89 -7.45
N PHE A 628 -24.88 -2.41 -8.14
CA PHE A 628 -23.54 -1.86 -8.20
C PHE A 628 -22.95 -2.00 -9.62
N ALA A 629 -22.27 -0.99 -10.16
CA ALA A 629 -21.69 -1.06 -11.50
C ALA A 629 -20.40 -0.23 -11.68
N HIS A 630 -19.61 -0.61 -12.67
CA HIS A 630 -18.40 0.10 -13.09
C HIS A 630 -18.32 0.25 -14.60
N THR A 631 -17.58 1.25 -15.06
CA THR A 631 -17.19 1.40 -16.46
C THR A 631 -15.72 1.77 -16.57
N TYR A 632 -15.03 1.21 -17.58
CA TYR A 632 -13.66 1.58 -17.90
C TYR A 632 -13.55 2.89 -18.68
N ASN A 633 -14.67 3.46 -19.15
CA ASN A 633 -14.64 4.82 -19.69
C ASN A 633 -14.38 5.81 -18.55
N SER A 634 -13.16 6.32 -18.46
CA SER A 634 -12.79 7.34 -17.49
C SER A 634 -12.74 8.75 -18.10
N ALA A 635 -12.94 8.87 -19.42
CA ALA A 635 -12.97 10.16 -20.09
C ALA A 635 -14.25 10.91 -19.69
N ARG A 636 -14.11 12.09 -19.05
CA ARG A 636 -15.22 12.94 -18.60
C ARG A 636 -15.92 13.66 -19.77
N ASN A 637 -16.40 12.88 -20.73
CA ASN A 637 -17.15 13.33 -21.89
C ASN A 637 -18.67 13.25 -21.66
N GLU A 638 -19.45 13.59 -22.69
CA GLU A 638 -20.91 13.52 -22.64
C GLU A 638 -21.43 12.11 -22.34
N GLU A 639 -20.80 11.08 -22.90
CA GLU A 639 -21.16 9.68 -22.66
C GLU A 639 -20.95 9.28 -21.18
N PHE A 640 -19.85 9.69 -20.55
CA PHE A 640 -19.63 9.44 -19.13
C PHE A 640 -20.64 10.19 -18.26
N THR A 641 -21.00 11.41 -18.64
CA THR A 641 -22.07 12.17 -17.96
C THR A 641 -23.41 11.47 -18.08
N GLU A 642 -23.74 10.90 -19.25
CA GLU A 642 -24.93 10.07 -19.45
C GLU A 642 -24.91 8.82 -18.56
N PHE A 643 -23.77 8.14 -18.46
CA PHE A 643 -23.58 6.99 -17.58
C PHE A 643 -23.87 7.33 -16.11
N LEU A 644 -23.27 8.40 -15.58
CA LEU A 644 -23.52 8.84 -14.20
C LEU A 644 -24.98 9.21 -13.98
N ASN A 645 -25.59 9.95 -14.92
CA ASN A 645 -26.99 10.35 -14.81
C ASN A 645 -27.95 9.15 -14.86
N ALA A 646 -27.67 8.14 -15.67
CA ALA A 646 -28.47 6.93 -15.71
C ALA A 646 -28.34 6.14 -14.40
N ALA A 647 -27.14 6.03 -13.83
CA ALA A 647 -26.93 5.39 -12.53
C ALA A 647 -27.72 6.10 -11.41
N ASP A 648 -27.68 7.43 -11.35
CA ASP A 648 -28.48 8.22 -10.40
C ASP A 648 -29.99 7.98 -10.59
N ARG A 649 -30.49 7.98 -11.84
CA ARG A 649 -31.91 7.71 -12.14
C ARG A 649 -32.37 6.33 -11.68
N HIS A 650 -31.53 5.31 -11.88
CA HIS A 650 -31.88 3.92 -11.60
C HIS A 650 -31.54 3.51 -10.16
N GLY A 651 -30.79 4.33 -9.42
CA GLY A 651 -30.36 4.04 -8.06
C GLY A 651 -29.28 2.97 -7.98
N ILE A 652 -28.47 2.83 -9.04
CA ILE A 652 -27.35 1.89 -9.08
C ILE A 652 -26.10 2.58 -8.54
N LYS A 653 -25.44 1.94 -7.58
CA LYS A 653 -24.21 2.45 -6.98
C LYS A 653 -23.04 2.23 -7.93
N LEU A 654 -22.03 3.09 -7.85
CA LEU A 654 -20.89 3.09 -8.76
C LEU A 654 -19.58 3.09 -7.98
N TRP A 655 -18.60 2.39 -8.54
CA TRP A 655 -17.19 2.70 -8.33
C TRP A 655 -16.62 3.17 -9.66
N ILE A 656 -15.94 4.32 -9.65
CA ILE A 656 -15.43 4.95 -10.87
C ILE A 656 -14.01 5.43 -10.64
N THR A 657 -13.19 5.46 -11.69
CA THR A 657 -11.85 6.03 -11.64
C THR A 657 -11.89 7.43 -11.05
N LYS A 658 -11.04 7.70 -10.05
CA LYS A 658 -10.89 9.04 -9.47
C LYS A 658 -10.64 10.07 -10.58
N SER A 659 -11.26 11.24 -10.49
CA SER A 659 -11.06 12.33 -11.45
C SER A 659 -9.91 13.25 -11.03
N ASP A 660 -9.65 14.27 -11.85
CA ASP A 660 -8.92 15.45 -11.41
C ASP A 660 -9.73 16.25 -10.37
N VAL A 661 -9.06 17.20 -9.71
CA VAL A 661 -9.63 18.01 -8.63
C VAL A 661 -10.90 18.76 -9.06
N ASN A 662 -10.99 19.18 -10.32
CA ASN A 662 -12.08 20.02 -10.81
C ASN A 662 -13.37 19.22 -11.01
N ASN A 663 -13.30 18.04 -11.64
CA ASN A 663 -14.48 17.20 -11.84
C ASN A 663 -14.96 16.55 -10.54
N PHE A 664 -14.01 16.26 -9.64
CA PHE A 664 -14.22 15.51 -8.40
C PHE A 664 -15.33 16.11 -7.53
N GLN A 665 -15.44 17.43 -7.52
CA GLN A 665 -16.36 18.18 -6.66
C GLN A 665 -17.81 18.07 -7.08
N SER A 666 -18.05 17.98 -8.39
CA SER A 666 -19.38 17.74 -8.91
C SER A 666 -19.78 16.27 -8.74
N GLU A 667 -18.83 15.35 -8.90
CA GLU A 667 -19.06 13.91 -8.84
C GLU A 667 -19.27 13.41 -7.41
N LYS A 668 -18.50 13.89 -6.42
CA LYS A 668 -18.64 13.49 -5.01
C LYS A 668 -20.02 13.78 -4.41
N ARG A 669 -20.81 14.66 -5.04
CA ARG A 669 -22.16 15.02 -4.59
C ARG A 669 -23.25 14.13 -5.20
N ARG A 670 -22.90 13.23 -6.12
CA ARG A 670 -23.85 12.32 -6.75
C ARG A 670 -24.23 11.19 -5.81
N THR A 671 -25.51 10.83 -5.85
CA THR A 671 -26.07 9.76 -5.01
C THR A 671 -25.65 8.36 -5.47
N SER A 672 -25.22 8.22 -6.72
CA SER A 672 -24.75 6.95 -7.26
C SER A 672 -23.33 6.58 -6.82
N ILE A 673 -22.48 7.51 -6.38
CA ILE A 673 -21.09 7.18 -6.05
C ILE A 673 -21.03 6.39 -4.74
N LEU A 674 -20.24 5.32 -4.74
CA LEU A 674 -19.96 4.52 -3.54
C LEU A 674 -18.46 4.50 -3.25
N ALA A 675 -17.63 4.42 -4.28
CA ALA A 675 -16.18 4.43 -4.13
C ALA A 675 -15.42 5.07 -5.30
N TRP A 676 -14.23 5.57 -4.99
CA TRP A 676 -13.22 6.03 -5.93
C TRP A 676 -12.25 4.91 -6.27
N TYR A 677 -12.20 4.54 -7.54
CA TYR A 677 -11.29 3.52 -8.07
C TYR A 677 -9.91 4.13 -8.29
N LEU A 678 -8.91 3.66 -7.54
CA LEU A 678 -7.56 4.20 -7.54
C LEU A 678 -6.63 3.51 -8.55
N GLY A 679 -6.99 2.31 -9.01
CA GLY A 679 -6.23 1.60 -10.02
C GLY A 679 -6.72 0.17 -10.26
N ASP A 680 -6.36 -0.33 -11.44
CA ASP A 680 -6.57 -1.70 -11.94
C ASP A 680 -5.17 -2.34 -12.08
N ASP A 681 -5.02 -3.61 -11.74
CA ASP A 681 -3.73 -4.32 -11.75
C ASP A 681 -2.61 -3.51 -11.05
N THR A 682 -2.92 -2.93 -9.89
CA THR A 682 -2.01 -2.00 -9.21
C THR A 682 -0.67 -2.64 -8.85
N SER A 683 -0.67 -3.88 -8.37
CA SER A 683 0.51 -4.71 -8.13
C SER A 683 1.47 -4.80 -9.32
N MET A 684 0.95 -4.67 -10.55
CA MET A 684 1.73 -4.71 -11.79
C MET A 684 2.11 -3.32 -12.33
N HIS A 685 1.38 -2.27 -11.95
CA HIS A 685 1.43 -0.98 -12.67
C HIS A 685 1.57 0.26 -11.78
N ILE A 686 1.14 0.21 -10.52
CA ILE A 686 1.04 1.36 -9.63
C ILE A 686 1.58 1.01 -8.24
N PRO A 687 2.77 1.51 -7.87
CA PRO A 687 3.33 1.24 -6.55
C PRO A 687 2.43 1.64 -5.37
N PRO A 688 2.51 0.93 -4.22
CA PRO A 688 1.63 1.12 -3.07
C PRO A 688 1.68 2.53 -2.47
N GLU A 689 2.83 3.21 -2.50
CA GLU A 689 2.98 4.59 -2.02
C GLU A 689 2.17 5.58 -2.86
N VAL A 690 2.05 5.33 -4.17
CA VAL A 690 1.23 6.16 -5.09
C VAL A 690 -0.25 5.94 -4.81
N VAL A 691 -0.68 4.69 -4.61
CA VAL A 691 -2.07 4.37 -4.27
C VAL A 691 -2.44 4.98 -2.92
N ARG A 692 -1.59 4.83 -1.90
CA ARG A 692 -1.77 5.44 -0.58
C ARG A 692 -1.87 6.95 -0.64
N LYS A 693 -1.00 7.62 -1.41
CA LYS A 693 -1.07 9.07 -1.62
C LYS A 693 -2.41 9.49 -2.23
N ASN A 694 -2.90 8.75 -3.22
CA ASN A 694 -4.20 9.00 -3.84
C ASN A 694 -5.37 8.74 -2.89
N HIS A 695 -5.28 7.71 -2.04
CA HIS A 695 -6.29 7.43 -1.02
C HIS A 695 -6.40 8.58 -0.01
N LEU A 696 -5.26 9.05 0.53
CA LEU A 696 -5.24 10.19 1.44
C LEU A 696 -5.77 11.47 0.79
N LEU A 697 -5.43 11.70 -0.49
CA LEU A 697 -5.97 12.81 -1.27
C LEU A 697 -7.50 12.72 -1.41
N CYS A 698 -8.03 11.55 -1.78
CA CYS A 698 -9.48 11.37 -1.95
C CYS A 698 -10.20 11.63 -0.62
N HIS A 699 -9.73 11.08 0.50
CA HIS A 699 -10.34 11.31 1.81
C HIS A 699 -10.30 12.77 2.27
N ALA A 700 -9.21 13.49 1.96
CA ALA A 700 -9.14 14.91 2.25
C ALA A 700 -10.19 15.72 1.45
N MET A 701 -10.49 15.30 0.23
CA MET A 701 -11.45 16.01 -0.64
C MET A 701 -12.90 15.55 -0.48
N ASP A 702 -13.07 14.29 -0.11
CA ASP A 702 -14.33 13.56 0.03
C ASP A 702 -14.15 12.44 1.06
N ASN A 703 -14.50 12.75 2.30
CA ASN A 703 -14.52 11.80 3.40
C ASN A 703 -15.85 11.00 3.48
N ALA A 704 -16.70 11.09 2.46
CA ALA A 704 -18.01 10.45 2.43
C ALA A 704 -18.03 9.21 1.55
N HIS A 705 -16.98 8.89 0.80
CA HIS A 705 -16.92 7.72 -0.06
C HIS A 705 -15.63 6.92 0.16
N LEU A 706 -15.70 5.62 -0.12
CA LEU A 706 -14.55 4.73 0.03
C LEU A 706 -13.57 4.91 -1.13
N THR A 707 -12.34 4.45 -0.97
CA THR A 707 -11.43 4.19 -2.08
C THR A 707 -11.18 2.69 -2.27
N THR A 708 -10.96 2.28 -3.51
CA THR A 708 -10.83 0.87 -3.87
C THR A 708 -9.81 0.65 -4.98
N GLN A 709 -9.25 -0.55 -5.05
CA GLN A 709 -8.34 -1.01 -6.11
C GLN A 709 -8.65 -2.47 -6.46
N ALA A 710 -8.28 -2.88 -7.68
CA ALA A 710 -8.34 -4.28 -8.09
C ALA A 710 -6.97 -4.82 -8.47
N ASP A 711 -6.79 -6.11 -8.16
CA ASP A 711 -5.62 -6.92 -8.43
C ASP A 711 -6.03 -8.40 -8.41
N GLY A 712 -5.41 -9.21 -9.26
CA GLY A 712 -5.31 -10.65 -9.00
C GLY A 712 -4.66 -10.91 -7.65
N VAL A 713 -5.09 -11.96 -6.94
CA VAL A 713 -4.62 -12.20 -5.55
C VAL A 713 -3.17 -12.68 -5.51
N GLY A 714 -2.74 -13.52 -6.45
CA GLY A 714 -1.40 -14.12 -6.51
C GLY A 714 -1.46 -15.60 -6.87
N GLY A 715 -0.49 -16.09 -7.65
CA GLY A 715 -0.54 -17.40 -8.30
C GLY A 715 -0.61 -18.56 -7.31
N GLY A 716 -1.71 -19.33 -7.36
CA GLY A 716 -1.91 -20.54 -6.58
C GLY A 716 -0.67 -21.44 -6.58
N GLY A 717 -0.21 -21.82 -5.38
CA GLY A 717 1.00 -22.64 -5.18
C GLY A 717 2.22 -21.92 -4.59
N GLY A 718 2.02 -21.04 -3.59
CA GLY A 718 3.11 -20.58 -2.71
C GLY A 718 3.83 -19.29 -3.13
N GLY A 719 3.17 -18.36 -3.83
CA GLY A 719 3.62 -16.97 -4.01
C GLY A 719 3.06 -16.02 -2.94
N ASN A 720 3.76 -14.92 -2.66
CA ASN A 720 3.23 -13.84 -1.81
C ASN A 720 2.01 -13.18 -2.46
N SER A 721 1.03 -12.78 -1.66
CA SER A 721 -0.15 -12.04 -2.11
C SER A 721 0.22 -10.69 -2.74
N ASN A 722 -0.49 -10.33 -3.80
CA ASN A 722 -0.41 -9.01 -4.41
C ASN A 722 -0.98 -7.90 -3.50
N TYR A 723 -1.79 -8.25 -2.51
CA TYR A 723 -2.45 -7.29 -1.61
C TYR A 723 -1.63 -6.91 -0.38
N THR A 724 -0.60 -7.67 0.01
CA THR A 724 0.13 -7.49 1.28
C THR A 724 0.61 -6.04 1.47
N THR A 725 1.14 -5.39 0.43
CA THR A 725 1.62 -3.99 0.51
C THR A 725 0.56 -2.92 0.37
N TYR A 726 -0.64 -3.30 -0.04
CA TYR A 726 -1.74 -2.36 -0.30
C TYR A 726 -2.78 -2.32 0.82
N VAL A 727 -2.58 -3.10 1.90
CA VAL A 727 -3.50 -3.14 3.05
C VAL A 727 -3.83 -1.76 3.60
N HIS A 728 -2.85 -0.85 3.63
CA HIS A 728 -3.01 0.53 4.10
C HIS A 728 -3.11 1.57 2.96
N ALA A 729 -3.36 1.13 1.73
CA ALA A 729 -3.41 2.00 0.55
C ALA A 729 -4.84 2.33 0.08
N THR A 730 -5.87 1.61 0.56
CA THR A 730 -7.28 1.78 0.16
C THR A 730 -8.24 1.41 1.30
N ASP A 731 -9.54 1.69 1.18
CA ASP A 731 -10.60 1.24 2.11
C ASP A 731 -11.22 -0.11 1.75
N SER A 732 -11.21 -0.48 0.47
CA SER A 732 -11.68 -1.79 0.02
C SER A 732 -10.76 -2.43 -1.03
N PHE A 733 -10.88 -3.74 -1.20
CA PHE A 733 -10.21 -4.52 -2.23
C PHE A 733 -11.22 -5.15 -3.18
N LEU A 734 -10.83 -5.25 -4.45
CA LEU A 734 -11.54 -5.94 -5.51
C LEU A 734 -10.67 -7.10 -6.04
N PRO A 735 -10.57 -8.24 -5.32
CA PRO A 735 -9.73 -9.35 -5.73
C PRO A 735 -10.26 -10.02 -6.99
N GLU A 736 -9.40 -10.13 -8.01
CA GLU A 736 -9.69 -10.84 -9.24
C GLU A 736 -9.50 -12.35 -9.05
N ILE A 737 -10.59 -13.10 -9.15
CA ILE A 737 -10.63 -14.53 -8.90
C ILE A 737 -11.14 -15.22 -10.17
N TYR A 738 -10.20 -15.57 -11.07
CA TYR A 738 -10.47 -16.09 -12.42
C TYR A 738 -9.93 -17.50 -12.69
N PRO A 739 -10.39 -18.53 -11.97
CA PRO A 739 -9.73 -19.84 -11.98
C PRO A 739 -10.00 -20.71 -13.22
N MET A 740 -11.02 -20.43 -14.05
CA MET A 740 -11.50 -21.36 -15.10
C MET A 740 -10.73 -21.20 -16.42
N HIS A 741 -9.44 -21.48 -16.44
CA HIS A 741 -8.57 -21.21 -17.59
C HIS A 741 -8.70 -22.23 -18.73
N GLY A 742 -8.67 -23.52 -18.41
CA GLY A 742 -8.58 -24.60 -19.41
C GLY A 742 -9.94 -25.00 -19.99
N ALA A 743 -9.93 -25.62 -21.17
CA ALA A 743 -11.15 -26.20 -21.75
C ALA A 743 -11.69 -27.37 -20.90
N THR A 744 -10.83 -28.05 -20.16
CA THR A 744 -11.20 -29.16 -19.27
C THR A 744 -11.14 -28.69 -17.82
N PRO A 745 -12.23 -28.81 -17.04
CA PRO A 745 -12.22 -28.46 -15.62
C PRO A 745 -11.17 -29.24 -14.84
N THR A 746 -10.55 -28.60 -13.85
CA THR A 746 -9.65 -29.28 -12.91
C THR A 746 -10.19 -29.25 -11.48
N PRO A 747 -9.82 -30.23 -10.62
CA PRO A 747 -10.29 -30.28 -9.23
C PRO A 747 -9.91 -29.08 -8.37
N THR A 748 -9.00 -28.21 -8.83
CA THR A 748 -8.47 -27.07 -8.07
C THR A 748 -9.09 -25.73 -8.47
N GLU A 749 -9.83 -25.64 -9.58
CA GLU A 749 -10.35 -24.35 -10.08
C GLU A 749 -11.36 -23.71 -9.11
N VAL A 750 -12.43 -24.42 -8.72
CA VAL A 750 -13.40 -23.88 -7.73
C VAL A 750 -12.77 -23.67 -6.34
N PRO A 751 -11.96 -24.60 -5.80
CA PRO A 751 -11.25 -24.39 -4.53
C PRO A 751 -10.33 -23.17 -4.48
N GLN A 752 -9.83 -22.68 -5.63
CA GLN A 752 -8.98 -21.49 -5.69
C GLN A 752 -9.66 -20.27 -5.06
N VAL A 753 -10.98 -20.14 -5.16
CA VAL A 753 -11.73 -19.06 -4.49
C VAL A 753 -11.52 -19.06 -2.97
N ILE A 754 -11.45 -20.25 -2.36
CA ILE A 754 -11.21 -20.40 -0.92
C ILE A 754 -9.79 -19.99 -0.58
N GLN A 755 -8.81 -20.43 -1.39
CA GLN A 755 -7.41 -20.06 -1.22
C GLN A 755 -7.24 -18.54 -1.29
N ASP A 756 -7.73 -17.91 -2.34
CA ASP A 756 -7.60 -16.48 -2.61
C ASP A 756 -8.22 -15.63 -1.48
N MET A 757 -9.43 -15.98 -1.05
CA MET A 757 -10.07 -15.28 0.07
C MET A 757 -9.28 -15.43 1.37
N LYS A 758 -8.75 -16.63 1.67
CA LYS A 758 -7.92 -16.84 2.86
C LYS A 758 -6.61 -16.06 2.80
N THR A 759 -5.95 -16.03 1.65
CA THR A 759 -4.72 -15.25 1.42
C THR A 759 -4.94 -13.77 1.73
N ILE A 760 -6.04 -13.18 1.28
CA ILE A 760 -6.38 -11.78 1.60
C ILE A 760 -6.57 -11.59 3.10
N TYR A 761 -7.29 -12.48 3.78
CA TYR A 761 -7.50 -12.36 5.23
C TYR A 761 -6.21 -12.61 6.04
N GLU A 762 -5.28 -13.40 5.52
CA GLU A 762 -3.94 -13.54 6.08
C GLU A 762 -3.14 -12.24 5.95
N ASP A 763 -3.22 -11.54 4.81
CA ASP A 763 -2.60 -10.20 4.68
C ASP A 763 -3.14 -9.21 5.71
N LEU A 764 -4.47 -9.17 5.88
CA LEU A 764 -5.09 -8.30 6.88
C LEU A 764 -4.64 -8.68 8.29
N LYS A 765 -4.52 -9.97 8.60
CA LYS A 765 -4.00 -10.43 9.89
C LYS A 765 -2.56 -10.00 10.11
N LEU A 766 -1.68 -10.17 9.13
CA LEU A 766 -0.27 -9.77 9.19
C LEU A 766 -0.12 -8.25 9.41
N ALA A 767 -1.05 -7.46 8.88
CA ALA A 767 -1.11 -6.01 9.06
C ALA A 767 -1.84 -5.56 10.34
N GLY A 768 -2.14 -6.46 11.28
CA GLY A 768 -2.78 -6.10 12.56
C GLY A 768 -4.31 -5.97 12.51
N HIS A 769 -4.97 -6.68 11.59
CA HIS A 769 -6.43 -6.73 11.43
C HIS A 769 -7.10 -5.37 11.13
N PRO A 770 -6.62 -4.58 10.14
CA PRO A 770 -7.34 -3.39 9.74
C PRO A 770 -8.70 -3.75 9.13
N VAL A 771 -9.71 -2.91 9.39
CA VAL A 771 -11.04 -3.07 8.80
C VAL A 771 -10.94 -2.81 7.29
N LYS A 772 -11.39 -3.79 6.49
CA LYS A 772 -11.30 -3.77 5.03
C LYS A 772 -12.61 -4.31 4.45
N SER A 773 -13.19 -3.61 3.48
CA SER A 773 -14.27 -4.19 2.67
C SER A 773 -13.69 -5.01 1.52
N ILE A 774 -14.24 -6.18 1.23
CA ILE A 774 -13.76 -7.06 0.15
C ILE A 774 -14.90 -7.29 -0.85
N TRP A 775 -14.73 -6.87 -2.10
CA TRP A 775 -15.72 -7.04 -3.17
C TRP A 775 -15.14 -7.97 -4.24
N ALA A 776 -15.37 -9.28 -4.10
CA ALA A 776 -14.72 -10.25 -4.99
C ALA A 776 -15.14 -10.05 -6.45
N ILE A 777 -14.18 -10.06 -7.38
CA ILE A 777 -14.44 -10.07 -8.82
C ILE A 777 -14.38 -11.53 -9.29
N ILE A 778 -15.55 -12.11 -9.49
CA ILE A 778 -15.71 -13.50 -9.91
C ILE A 778 -15.74 -13.58 -11.44
N GLN A 779 -15.01 -14.54 -12.00
CA GLN A 779 -15.02 -14.79 -13.45
C GLN A 779 -16.44 -15.03 -13.97
N HIS A 780 -16.80 -14.34 -15.04
CA HIS A 780 -17.89 -14.72 -15.93
C HIS A 780 -17.59 -14.27 -17.36
N PHE A 781 -16.56 -14.88 -17.93
CA PHE A 781 -16.12 -14.60 -19.29
C PHE A 781 -15.39 -15.81 -19.87
N GLU A 782 -15.27 -15.81 -21.20
CA GLU A 782 -14.24 -16.57 -21.93
C GLU A 782 -13.42 -15.60 -22.79
N GLY A 783 -12.33 -16.10 -23.36
CA GLY A 783 -11.42 -15.33 -24.19
C GLY A 783 -10.15 -14.91 -23.48
N TRP A 784 -9.27 -14.18 -24.18
CA TRP A 784 -7.95 -13.75 -23.63
C TRP A 784 -7.10 -14.85 -22.99
N GLY A 785 -7.27 -16.11 -23.42
CA GLY A 785 -6.57 -17.26 -22.86
C GLY A 785 -7.42 -18.14 -21.93
N TRP A 786 -8.61 -17.68 -21.52
CA TRP A 786 -9.64 -18.51 -20.90
C TRP A 786 -10.46 -19.20 -21.98
N GLN A 787 -10.49 -20.53 -21.94
CA GLN A 787 -11.04 -21.34 -23.03
C GLN A 787 -12.53 -21.65 -22.89
N ARG A 788 -13.16 -21.28 -21.76
CA ARG A 788 -14.57 -21.56 -21.47
C ARG A 788 -15.16 -20.57 -20.47
N TYR A 789 -16.49 -20.47 -20.48
CA TYR A 789 -17.24 -19.94 -19.35
C TYR A 789 -17.30 -20.94 -18.19
N PRO A 790 -17.45 -20.46 -16.95
CA PRO A 790 -17.92 -21.31 -15.85
C PRO A 790 -19.32 -21.86 -16.15
N THR A 791 -19.57 -23.11 -15.79
CA THR A 791 -20.93 -23.68 -15.77
C THR A 791 -21.78 -23.00 -14.70
N HIS A 792 -23.11 -23.17 -14.74
CA HIS A 792 -24.00 -22.59 -13.72
C HIS A 792 -23.64 -23.05 -12.30
N ALA A 793 -23.34 -24.34 -12.11
CA ALA A 793 -22.92 -24.90 -10.82
C ALA A 793 -21.59 -24.29 -10.34
N GLU A 794 -20.57 -24.25 -11.20
CA GLU A 794 -19.28 -23.61 -10.87
C GLU A 794 -19.46 -22.12 -10.53
N GLN A 795 -20.26 -21.39 -11.31
CA GLN A 795 -20.49 -19.96 -11.09
C GLN A 795 -21.16 -19.69 -9.74
N ARG A 796 -22.17 -20.49 -9.42
CA ARG A 796 -22.90 -20.41 -8.15
C ARG A 796 -21.97 -20.79 -6.99
N ALA A 797 -21.20 -21.87 -7.11
CA ALA A 797 -20.22 -22.27 -6.10
C ALA A 797 -19.18 -21.17 -5.84
N MET A 798 -18.52 -20.65 -6.87
CA MET A 798 -17.51 -19.60 -6.72
C MET A 798 -18.09 -18.36 -6.03
N THR A 799 -19.29 -17.95 -6.43
CA THR A 799 -20.00 -16.81 -5.83
C THR A 799 -20.24 -17.03 -4.34
N TYR A 800 -20.90 -18.13 -3.94
CA TYR A 800 -21.23 -18.37 -2.54
C TYR A 800 -20.01 -18.73 -1.68
N LEU A 801 -18.99 -19.40 -2.24
CA LEU A 801 -17.73 -19.65 -1.54
C LEU A 801 -17.00 -18.34 -1.20
N SER A 802 -16.98 -17.36 -2.12
CA SER A 802 -16.39 -16.05 -1.81
C SER A 802 -17.09 -15.39 -0.62
N ILE A 803 -18.42 -15.45 -0.56
CA ILE A 803 -19.23 -14.91 0.56
C ILE A 803 -18.95 -15.68 1.86
N ILE A 804 -18.96 -17.01 1.81
CA ILE A 804 -18.72 -17.87 2.98
C ILE A 804 -17.33 -17.59 3.57
N HIS A 805 -16.34 -17.33 2.73
CA HIS A 805 -14.96 -17.01 3.12
C HIS A 805 -14.70 -15.49 3.27
N GLY A 806 -15.75 -14.68 3.40
CA GLY A 806 -15.66 -13.31 3.91
C GLY A 806 -15.76 -12.19 2.86
N ALA A 807 -16.33 -12.41 1.69
CA ALA A 807 -16.65 -11.31 0.79
C ALA A 807 -17.81 -10.45 1.36
N HIS A 808 -17.64 -9.13 1.31
CA HIS A 808 -18.62 -8.11 1.71
C HIS A 808 -19.46 -7.61 0.54
N GLY A 809 -19.13 -8.05 -0.68
CA GLY A 809 -19.84 -7.82 -1.93
C GLY A 809 -19.30 -8.73 -3.02
N VAL A 810 -20.05 -8.89 -4.11
CA VAL A 810 -19.63 -9.67 -5.27
C VAL A 810 -19.81 -8.83 -6.52
N THR A 811 -18.81 -8.89 -7.40
CA THR A 811 -18.88 -8.36 -8.75
C THR A 811 -18.50 -9.44 -9.75
N TRP A 812 -18.97 -9.32 -10.99
CA TRP A 812 -18.56 -10.21 -12.07
C TRP A 812 -17.85 -9.45 -13.17
N TYR A 813 -16.74 -10.03 -13.64
CA TYR A 813 -16.09 -9.62 -14.87
C TYR A 813 -16.60 -10.52 -16.00
N THR A 814 -17.29 -10.03 -17.03
CA THR A 814 -17.59 -8.61 -17.32
C THR A 814 -18.96 -8.43 -17.99
N TYR A 815 -19.55 -7.22 -17.91
CA TYR A 815 -20.80 -6.86 -18.59
C TYR A 815 -20.63 -7.04 -20.11
N GLY A 816 -19.70 -6.31 -20.71
CA GLY A 816 -19.40 -6.43 -22.14
C GLY A 816 -17.91 -6.23 -22.44
N GLY A 817 -17.24 -7.31 -22.87
CA GLY A 817 -15.86 -7.25 -23.32
C GLY A 817 -15.68 -6.60 -24.71
N ARG A 818 -14.42 -6.40 -25.10
CA ARG A 818 -14.01 -5.96 -26.45
C ARG A 818 -13.22 -7.07 -27.15
N GLY A 819 -13.35 -7.15 -28.47
CA GLY A 819 -12.63 -8.12 -29.27
C GLY A 819 -12.95 -9.55 -28.82
N LYS A 820 -11.91 -10.30 -28.42
CA LYS A 820 -12.03 -11.69 -27.98
C LYS A 820 -12.49 -11.86 -26.53
N ASN A 821 -12.76 -10.79 -25.77
CA ASN A 821 -13.33 -10.90 -24.43
C ASN A 821 -14.86 -10.98 -24.54
N HIS A 822 -15.41 -12.15 -24.23
CA HIS A 822 -16.84 -12.42 -24.27
C HIS A 822 -17.37 -12.50 -22.83
N GLY A 823 -18.23 -11.56 -22.45
CA GLY A 823 -18.80 -11.45 -21.11
C GLY A 823 -20.29 -11.81 -21.05
N VAL A 824 -20.98 -11.39 -19.99
CA VAL A 824 -22.38 -11.77 -19.71
C VAL A 824 -23.37 -11.37 -20.82
N THR A 825 -23.10 -10.29 -21.57
CA THR A 825 -23.98 -9.86 -22.67
C THR A 825 -23.60 -10.47 -24.03
N HIS A 826 -22.70 -11.46 -24.08
CA HIS A 826 -22.29 -12.06 -25.35
C HIS A 826 -23.41 -12.92 -25.97
N THR A 827 -24.14 -13.67 -25.14
CA THR A 827 -25.33 -14.42 -25.56
C THR A 827 -26.46 -14.28 -24.53
N PRO A 828 -27.73 -14.46 -24.93
CA PRO A 828 -28.86 -14.44 -24.00
C PRO A 828 -28.74 -15.47 -22.87
N GLU A 829 -28.12 -16.63 -23.14
CA GLU A 829 -27.93 -17.71 -22.16
C GLU A 829 -26.97 -17.28 -21.05
N GLN A 830 -25.86 -16.61 -21.38
CA GLN A 830 -24.92 -16.10 -20.38
C GLN A 830 -25.55 -15.00 -19.53
N TRP A 831 -26.35 -14.12 -20.15
CA TRP A 831 -27.10 -13.10 -19.43
C TRP A 831 -28.11 -13.73 -18.45
N GLN A 832 -28.87 -14.73 -18.89
CA GLN A 832 -29.83 -15.44 -18.04
C GLN A 832 -29.15 -16.18 -16.89
N LEU A 833 -28.00 -16.82 -17.14
CA LEU A 833 -27.21 -17.50 -16.13
C LEU A 833 -26.82 -16.51 -15.02
N ILE A 834 -26.22 -15.37 -15.37
CA ILE A 834 -25.81 -14.40 -14.35
C ILE A 834 -26.99 -13.73 -13.64
N CYS A 835 -28.09 -13.47 -14.35
CA CYS A 835 -29.32 -12.95 -13.75
C CYS A 835 -29.89 -13.90 -12.69
N SER A 836 -29.79 -15.22 -12.92
CA SER A 836 -30.25 -16.20 -11.93
C SER A 836 -29.48 -16.08 -10.62
N VAL A 837 -28.15 -15.97 -10.67
CA VAL A 837 -27.30 -15.87 -9.49
C VAL A 837 -27.45 -14.51 -8.81
N ALA A 838 -27.47 -13.41 -9.58
CA ALA A 838 -27.68 -12.07 -9.03
C ALA A 838 -29.07 -11.94 -8.36
N GLY A 839 -30.11 -12.53 -8.95
CA GLY A 839 -31.46 -12.56 -8.41
C GLY A 839 -31.58 -13.33 -7.09
N GLU A 840 -30.80 -14.41 -6.90
CA GLU A 840 -30.70 -15.08 -5.59
C GLU A 840 -30.07 -14.15 -4.54
N LEU A 841 -28.93 -13.53 -4.85
CA LEU A 841 -28.24 -12.62 -3.92
C LEU A 841 -29.12 -11.42 -3.55
N ALA A 842 -29.86 -10.86 -4.51
CA ALA A 842 -30.76 -9.74 -4.29
C ALA A 842 -31.89 -10.11 -3.30
N GLN A 843 -32.43 -11.33 -3.38
CA GLN A 843 -33.41 -11.82 -2.40
C GLN A 843 -32.79 -12.07 -1.02
N LEU A 844 -31.48 -12.30 -0.94
CA LEU A 844 -30.74 -12.53 0.30
C LEU A 844 -30.11 -11.25 0.90
N GLN A 845 -30.31 -10.07 0.31
CA GLN A 845 -29.65 -8.82 0.70
C GLN A 845 -29.68 -8.55 2.23
N ASP A 846 -30.86 -8.67 2.86
CA ASP A 846 -31.04 -8.46 4.31
C ASP A 846 -30.29 -9.50 5.14
N ALA A 847 -30.28 -10.75 4.67
CA ALA A 847 -29.55 -11.82 5.31
C ALA A 847 -28.03 -11.64 5.16
N LEU A 848 -27.54 -11.33 3.95
CA LEU A 848 -26.12 -11.14 3.64
C LEU A 848 -25.51 -10.00 4.45
N THR A 849 -26.26 -8.91 4.64
CA THR A 849 -25.81 -7.73 5.41
C THR A 849 -25.92 -7.88 6.94
N SER A 850 -26.62 -8.91 7.41
CA SER A 850 -26.70 -9.25 8.84
C SER A 850 -25.33 -9.69 9.37
N ARG A 851 -25.15 -9.67 10.70
CA ARG A 851 -23.91 -10.19 11.30
C ARG A 851 -23.82 -11.70 11.18
N ASN A 852 -22.60 -12.20 11.02
CA ASN A 852 -22.30 -13.63 11.08
C ASN A 852 -22.51 -14.14 12.51
N ALA A 853 -22.92 -15.40 12.63
CA ALA A 853 -22.99 -16.04 13.93
C ALA A 853 -21.60 -16.16 14.57
N LYS A 854 -21.53 -15.96 15.89
CA LYS A 854 -20.26 -16.06 16.62
C LYS A 854 -19.63 -17.44 16.47
N ASN A 855 -20.47 -18.48 16.44
CA ASN A 855 -20.06 -19.86 16.21
C ASN A 855 -20.59 -20.33 14.85
N GLN A 856 -19.67 -20.66 13.95
CA GLN A 856 -20.02 -21.21 12.64
C GLN A 856 -20.16 -22.74 12.74
N PRO A 857 -21.22 -23.35 12.19
CA PRO A 857 -21.38 -24.79 12.19
C PRO A 857 -20.33 -25.44 11.28
N LYS A 858 -19.84 -26.62 11.66
CA LYS A 858 -18.90 -27.41 10.87
C LYS A 858 -19.63 -28.61 10.27
N ALA A 859 -19.65 -28.69 8.94
CA ALA A 859 -20.17 -29.86 8.25
C ALA A 859 -19.27 -31.08 8.52
N THR A 860 -19.90 -32.24 8.73
CA THR A 860 -19.24 -33.55 8.76
C THR A 860 -19.65 -34.30 7.51
N VAL A 861 -18.69 -34.59 6.63
CA VAL A 861 -18.93 -35.40 5.44
C VAL A 861 -19.15 -36.86 5.85
N THR A 862 -20.30 -37.43 5.47
CA THR A 862 -20.68 -38.82 5.74
C THR A 862 -20.45 -39.74 4.54
N SER A 863 -20.36 -39.19 3.33
CA SER A 863 -20.00 -39.90 2.11
C SER A 863 -19.44 -38.93 1.06
N GLY A 864 -18.53 -39.40 0.20
CA GLY A 864 -17.77 -38.55 -0.73
C GLY A 864 -16.46 -38.02 -0.12
N PRO A 865 -15.73 -37.17 -0.85
CA PRO A 865 -14.47 -36.62 -0.37
C PRO A 865 -14.68 -35.67 0.81
N THR A 866 -13.81 -35.76 1.82
CA THR A 866 -13.81 -34.86 2.98
C THR A 866 -13.05 -33.56 2.72
N LYS A 867 -12.18 -33.56 1.70
CA LYS A 867 -11.37 -32.43 1.25
C LYS A 867 -11.49 -32.21 -0.25
N ASP A 868 -11.40 -30.97 -0.69
CA ASP A 868 -11.37 -30.59 -2.11
C ASP A 868 -9.96 -30.71 -2.72
N GLY A 869 -9.81 -30.32 -4.00
CA GLY A 869 -8.56 -30.44 -4.74
C GLY A 869 -7.39 -29.62 -4.19
N LEU A 870 -7.64 -28.62 -3.32
CA LEU A 870 -6.60 -27.85 -2.63
C LEU A 870 -6.48 -28.21 -1.14
N GLY A 871 -7.19 -29.26 -0.70
CA GLY A 871 -7.10 -29.79 0.66
C GLY A 871 -7.98 -29.08 1.70
N PHE A 872 -8.85 -28.15 1.30
CA PHE A 872 -9.83 -27.54 2.20
C PHE A 872 -11.01 -28.47 2.42
N PRO A 873 -11.80 -28.32 3.51
CA PRO A 873 -13.03 -29.09 3.70
C PRO A 873 -13.97 -28.94 2.50
N SER A 874 -14.46 -30.06 1.96
CA SER A 874 -15.30 -30.04 0.76
C SER A 874 -16.59 -29.26 0.95
N ILE A 875 -17.14 -29.19 2.18
CA ILE A 875 -18.31 -28.37 2.50
C ILE A 875 -17.89 -27.18 3.36
N SER A 876 -18.09 -25.97 2.84
CA SER A 876 -17.95 -24.72 3.59
C SER A 876 -19.32 -24.23 4.07
N CYS A 877 -19.39 -23.57 5.23
CA CYS A 877 -20.64 -23.11 5.83
C CYS A 877 -20.54 -21.67 6.37
N LEU A 878 -21.61 -20.88 6.21
CA LEU A 878 -21.76 -19.56 6.83
C LEU A 878 -23.18 -19.36 7.38
N LEU A 879 -23.30 -19.26 8.71
CA LEU A 879 -24.51 -18.95 9.44
C LEU A 879 -24.60 -17.46 9.76
N LYS A 880 -25.74 -16.84 9.45
CA LYS A 880 -26.08 -15.45 9.78
C LYS A 880 -26.98 -15.41 11.02
N ASP A 881 -26.63 -14.60 12.02
CA ASP A 881 -27.28 -14.63 13.36
C ASP A 881 -28.46 -13.66 13.50
N ASN A 882 -28.44 -12.54 12.76
CA ASN A 882 -29.40 -11.43 12.91
C ASN A 882 -30.39 -11.28 11.75
N ALA A 883 -30.43 -12.24 10.83
CA ALA A 883 -31.49 -12.32 9.83
C ALA A 883 -32.71 -12.99 10.50
N GLY A 884 -33.84 -12.30 10.57
CA GLY A 884 -35.09 -13.04 10.72
C GLY A 884 -35.48 -13.60 9.35
N PRO A 885 -35.98 -14.84 9.24
CA PRO A 885 -35.45 -16.11 9.79
C PRO A 885 -33.94 -16.33 9.51
N LYS A 886 -33.27 -17.18 10.31
CA LYS A 886 -31.82 -17.40 10.20
C LYS A 886 -31.46 -18.08 8.87
N ILE A 887 -30.40 -17.60 8.22
CA ILE A 887 -29.90 -18.16 6.97
C ILE A 887 -28.56 -18.86 7.19
N LEU A 888 -28.44 -20.08 6.68
CA LEU A 888 -27.18 -20.82 6.55
C LEU A 888 -26.87 -21.02 5.07
N LEU A 889 -25.70 -20.56 4.64
CA LEU A 889 -25.13 -20.86 3.34
C LEU A 889 -24.24 -22.10 3.48
N ALA A 890 -24.37 -23.07 2.57
CA ALA A 890 -23.45 -24.19 2.47
C ALA A 890 -23.08 -24.47 1.01
N ALA A 891 -21.80 -24.66 0.72
CA ALA A 891 -21.30 -24.88 -0.63
C ALA A 891 -20.31 -26.04 -0.67
N ASN A 892 -20.46 -26.90 -1.68
CA ASN A 892 -19.51 -27.94 -2.04
C ASN A 892 -18.44 -27.36 -2.96
N SER A 893 -17.17 -27.45 -2.58
CA SER A 893 -16.03 -27.05 -3.43
C SER A 893 -15.43 -28.22 -4.22
N SER A 894 -15.93 -29.44 -4.05
CA SER A 894 -15.45 -30.64 -4.71
C SER A 894 -16.11 -30.87 -6.09
N PRO A 895 -15.36 -31.40 -7.09
CA PRO A 895 -15.93 -31.89 -8.34
C PRO A 895 -16.73 -33.21 -8.18
N GLU A 896 -16.82 -33.76 -6.97
CA GLU A 896 -17.56 -34.96 -6.64
C GLU A 896 -18.77 -34.66 -5.76
N ALA A 897 -19.78 -35.54 -5.81
CA ALA A 897 -20.92 -35.46 -4.92
C ALA A 897 -20.53 -35.76 -3.46
N VAL A 898 -21.12 -35.04 -2.53
CA VAL A 898 -20.83 -35.13 -1.09
C VAL A 898 -22.14 -35.26 -0.31
N GLN A 899 -22.18 -36.18 0.64
CA GLN A 899 -23.23 -36.21 1.66
C GLN A 899 -22.67 -35.65 2.95
N ALA A 900 -23.37 -34.68 3.56
CA ALA A 900 -22.88 -34.03 4.76
C ALA A 900 -23.97 -33.84 5.81
N LYS A 901 -23.54 -33.91 7.08
CA LYS A 901 -24.35 -33.54 8.25
C LYS A 901 -23.82 -32.24 8.84
N ILE A 902 -24.71 -31.26 9.01
CA ILE A 902 -24.42 -29.96 9.62
C ILE A 902 -25.17 -29.92 10.97
N PRO A 903 -24.48 -30.03 12.11
CA PRO A 903 -25.12 -30.10 13.42
C PRO A 903 -25.69 -28.72 13.81
N LEU A 904 -26.99 -28.67 14.07
CA LEU A 904 -27.71 -27.48 14.53
C LEU A 904 -28.82 -27.90 15.50
N ALA A 905 -28.69 -27.49 16.76
CA ALA A 905 -29.61 -27.89 17.82
C ALA A 905 -30.89 -27.04 17.80
N GLY A 906 -32.04 -27.66 18.11
CA GLY A 906 -33.30 -26.94 18.32
C GLY A 906 -33.98 -26.44 17.04
N LEU A 907 -33.59 -26.94 15.86
CA LEU A 907 -34.29 -26.65 14.62
C LEU A 907 -35.68 -27.30 14.62
N LYS A 908 -36.68 -26.54 14.19
CA LYS A 908 -38.06 -27.04 13.96
C LYS A 908 -38.30 -27.35 12.49
N LYS A 909 -37.81 -26.49 11.59
CA LYS A 909 -38.05 -26.60 10.15
C LYS A 909 -36.88 -26.00 9.38
N VAL A 910 -36.55 -26.65 8.26
CA VAL A 910 -35.49 -26.24 7.33
C VAL A 910 -36.11 -26.14 5.95
N THR A 911 -36.08 -24.94 5.37
CA THR A 911 -36.48 -24.72 3.97
C THR A 911 -35.23 -24.48 3.14
N VAL A 912 -35.08 -25.20 2.02
CA VAL A 912 -33.97 -24.99 1.09
C VAL A 912 -34.44 -24.00 0.03
N LEU A 913 -33.96 -22.76 0.14
CA LEU A 913 -34.33 -21.67 -0.76
C LEU A 913 -33.84 -21.99 -2.17
N PHE A 914 -34.62 -21.53 -3.17
CA PHE A 914 -34.38 -21.73 -4.60
C PHE A 914 -34.48 -23.18 -5.11
N GLU A 915 -34.81 -24.15 -4.24
CA GLU A 915 -34.89 -25.58 -4.59
C GLU A 915 -36.27 -26.19 -4.35
N ASN A 916 -37.25 -25.40 -3.92
CA ASN A 916 -38.65 -25.82 -3.66
C ASN A 916 -38.76 -27.09 -2.79
N ARG A 917 -37.89 -27.25 -1.79
CA ARG A 917 -37.89 -28.39 -0.88
C ARG A 917 -37.64 -28.01 0.58
N THR A 918 -38.04 -28.89 1.49
CA THR A 918 -37.83 -28.77 2.93
C THR A 918 -37.15 -30.04 3.46
N LEU A 919 -36.43 -29.92 4.58
CA LEU A 919 -35.74 -31.03 5.23
C LEU A 919 -36.24 -31.26 6.66
N ASP A 920 -36.14 -32.51 7.11
CA ASP A 920 -36.37 -32.91 8.51
C ASP A 920 -35.28 -32.30 9.40
N ALA A 921 -35.67 -31.68 10.52
CA ALA A 921 -34.78 -30.95 11.43
C ALA A 921 -34.17 -31.83 12.56
N LYS A 922 -33.93 -33.12 12.30
CA LYS A 922 -33.51 -34.09 13.34
C LYS A 922 -32.02 -33.95 13.69
N ASP A 923 -31.73 -33.18 14.75
CA ASP A 923 -30.38 -32.90 15.29
C ASP A 923 -29.42 -32.19 14.30
N GLY A 924 -29.98 -31.43 13.36
CA GLY A 924 -29.23 -30.69 12.35
C GLY A 924 -29.81 -30.87 10.95
N ILE A 925 -28.96 -30.66 9.96
CA ILE A 925 -29.27 -30.82 8.53
C ILE A 925 -28.45 -31.99 8.01
N SER A 926 -29.09 -32.91 7.29
CA SER A 926 -28.40 -33.94 6.50
C SER A 926 -28.85 -33.80 5.06
N ASP A 927 -27.91 -33.55 4.15
CA ASP A 927 -28.24 -33.28 2.76
C ASP A 927 -27.18 -33.82 1.78
N ASN A 928 -27.58 -33.95 0.52
CA ASN A 928 -26.74 -34.39 -0.58
C ASN A 928 -26.38 -33.19 -1.47
N PHE A 929 -25.10 -32.97 -1.67
CA PHE A 929 -24.56 -31.93 -2.54
C PHE A 929 -24.05 -32.59 -3.82
N ALA A 930 -24.53 -32.15 -4.98
CA ALA A 930 -23.90 -32.49 -6.26
C ALA A 930 -22.49 -31.87 -6.38
N PRO A 931 -21.68 -32.22 -7.40
CA PRO A 931 -20.46 -31.49 -7.71
C PRO A 931 -20.71 -29.98 -7.76
N PHE A 932 -19.93 -29.21 -6.99
CA PHE A 932 -20.05 -27.75 -6.89
C PHE A 932 -21.42 -27.22 -6.47
N ASP A 933 -22.23 -28.02 -5.78
CA ASP A 933 -23.59 -27.60 -5.40
C ASP A 933 -23.59 -26.62 -4.22
N VAL A 934 -24.65 -25.81 -4.16
CA VAL A 934 -24.87 -24.81 -3.10
C VAL A 934 -26.28 -24.95 -2.57
N HIS A 935 -26.41 -24.99 -1.25
CA HIS A 935 -27.71 -24.96 -0.58
C HIS A 935 -27.81 -23.75 0.33
N VAL A 936 -28.93 -23.04 0.21
CA VAL A 936 -29.25 -21.88 1.05
C VAL A 936 -30.41 -22.28 1.96
N TYR A 937 -30.12 -22.48 3.24
CA TYR A 937 -31.10 -22.94 4.21
C TYR A 937 -31.70 -21.78 4.98
N GLN A 938 -33.02 -21.66 4.93
CA GLN A 938 -33.79 -20.86 5.86
C GLN A 938 -34.19 -21.73 7.07
N LEU A 939 -33.78 -21.29 8.25
CA LEU A 939 -33.86 -22.03 9.50
C LEU A 939 -34.93 -21.44 10.43
N GLU A 940 -35.84 -22.29 10.88
CA GLU A 940 -36.84 -21.97 11.89
C GLU A 940 -36.55 -22.76 13.18
N TYR A 941 -36.47 -22.07 14.32
CA TYR A 941 -36.15 -22.63 15.65
C TYR A 941 -37.35 -22.65 16.58
#